data_AF-N9UJD9-F1
#
_entry.id   AF-N9UJD9-F1
#
_cell.length_a   1.000
_cell.length_b   1.000
_cell.length_c   1.000
_cell.angle_alpha   90.00
_cell.angle_beta   90.00
_cell.angle_gamma   90.00
#
_symmetry.space_group_name_H-M   'P 1'
#
loop_
_entity.id
_entity.type
_entity.pdbx_description
1 polymer ?
#
loop_
_entity_poly.entity_id
_entity_poly.type
_entity_poly.pdbx_seq_one_letter_code
_entity_poly.pdbx_strand_id
1 'polypeptide(L)'
;MVRLLIFTIVITLFAYCQGAIIVDYGYEHISVAWYSNNRIDILDDSHGNRNIYSKIAYRCKRQDLIYGQQAQSMIGNQLINTISPLYNEMEQIENCTIHQDFTSLLALQMDNLFYKLDNENNTRISLTNLFSIDSRHSSYFIIPSSFTPYDIDRIRLILPEVQFITKHKLHAGMILGAVSKRIIDMKDEYLMIDCGAHETAITKVKMINGTQFSIISSDIIPLSVHTLNKKLASLVGSVRGVLENHNFMNQINELRVKLSSNQEITMFIEELEKNVTITRDQFNTVIADDLKPLENILNTIKKELNENSTIFVIGGLSYTPRIKEVIEQTVGNYSIRLSGDQYLMESAKILITLENMLESPMNITDIIPYPINIKVNEQEMPFINNERQITLDQVYNIPLGKTNRLEFIADMSGTNRSVRIYSIEKMEKDTNATIHFNSIEKGFISSIKIENSTIQLIPTFNASNIKEEIKEQREKDQTKRKSEAAVIKKRQEYEMLLNDFKQYITSGIDDIKNVESIFVDVERRVVWLEDQLDLTLEDIEKEYNEFKTKYEKELDLYFDFQMFNLRMESIGTKIGNVIEEMRVLRMSQGQEYAKRINDAIQHTSNKKADRDSFEVLINKLYDEMVNKVNKKKRSVTLRGYWQIFGYVVVAILIVLILYLSFFKSKKSTAIKRLHKKQH
;
A
#
# COMPACT_ATOMS: atom_id res chain seq x y z
N MET A 1 -1.77 -43.03 2.43
CA MET A 1 -0.75 -42.02 2.78
C MET A 1 -0.47 -41.03 1.64
N VAL A 2 -0.08 -41.46 0.43
CA VAL A 2 0.26 -40.54 -0.69
C VAL A 2 -0.90 -39.59 -1.10
N ARG A 3 -2.15 -40.07 -1.09
CA ARG A 3 -3.34 -39.22 -1.37
C ARG A 3 -3.59 -38.14 -0.30
N LEU A 4 -3.22 -38.40 0.95
CA LEU A 4 -3.36 -37.44 2.07
C LEU A 4 -2.30 -36.36 1.98
N LEU A 5 -1.06 -36.73 1.60
CA LEU A 5 0.04 -35.78 1.42
C LEU A 5 -0.22 -34.79 0.27
N ILE A 6 -0.76 -35.26 -0.87
CA ILE A 6 -1.14 -34.39 -1.99
C ILE A 6 -2.26 -33.45 -1.57
N PHE A 7 -3.27 -33.93 -0.84
CA PHE A 7 -4.36 -33.09 -0.34
C PHE A 7 -3.86 -32.04 0.67
N THR A 8 -2.96 -32.43 1.58
CA THR A 8 -2.31 -31.49 2.50
C THR A 8 -1.43 -30.51 1.75
N ILE A 9 -0.64 -30.91 0.75
CA ILE A 9 0.19 -30.00 -0.06
C ILE A 9 -0.69 -29.05 -0.88
N VAL A 10 -1.80 -29.53 -1.47
CA VAL A 10 -2.76 -28.71 -2.22
C VAL A 10 -3.47 -27.73 -1.28
N ILE A 11 -3.99 -28.17 -0.14
CA ILE A 11 -4.56 -27.27 0.89
C ILE A 11 -3.49 -26.30 1.40
N THR A 12 -2.26 -26.75 1.62
CA THR A 12 -1.16 -25.87 2.08
C THR A 12 -0.80 -24.87 0.99
N LEU A 13 -0.78 -25.25 -0.29
CA LEU A 13 -0.52 -24.37 -1.43
C LEU A 13 -1.67 -23.40 -1.72
N PHE A 14 -2.93 -23.84 -1.55
CA PHE A 14 -4.13 -22.99 -1.63
C PHE A 14 -4.21 -22.03 -0.44
N ALA A 15 -3.88 -22.50 0.76
CA ALA A 15 -3.72 -21.65 1.93
C ALA A 15 -2.60 -20.63 1.70
N TYR A 16 -1.44 -21.03 1.15
CA TYR A 16 -0.31 -20.14 0.85
C TYR A 16 -0.60 -19.01 -0.15
N CYS A 17 -1.77 -19.00 -0.83
CA CYS A 17 -2.12 -18.01 -1.85
C CYS A 17 -3.11 -16.93 -1.41
N GLN A 18 -3.51 -16.84 -0.14
CA GLN A 18 -4.39 -15.77 0.33
C GLN A 18 -3.58 -14.52 0.71
N GLY A 19 -3.67 -13.50 -0.14
CA GLY A 19 -3.22 -12.14 0.18
C GLY A 19 -4.31 -11.15 -0.23
N ALA A 20 -4.39 -10.02 0.46
CA ALA A 20 -5.38 -8.98 0.19
C ALA A 20 -4.77 -7.60 0.39
N ILE A 21 -5.40 -6.57 -0.17
CA ILE A 21 -5.11 -5.19 0.20
C ILE A 21 -6.16 -4.72 1.17
N ILE A 22 -5.73 -4.07 2.25
CA ILE A 22 -6.60 -3.39 3.19
C ILE A 22 -6.34 -1.90 3.05
N VAL A 23 -7.40 -1.11 2.86
CA VAL A 23 -7.32 0.34 2.76
C VAL A 23 -8.16 0.95 3.87
N ASP A 24 -7.54 1.75 4.73
CA ASP A 24 -8.23 2.57 5.72
C ASP A 24 -8.40 3.99 5.18
N TYR A 25 -9.63 4.33 4.80
CA TYR A 25 -9.97 5.68 4.35
C TYR A 25 -10.29 6.55 5.57
N GLY A 26 -9.28 7.28 6.05
CA GLY A 26 -9.44 8.30 7.08
C GLY A 26 -9.73 9.69 6.49
N TYR A 27 -10.17 10.62 7.34
CA TYR A 27 -10.52 11.99 6.93
C TYR A 27 -9.34 12.80 6.36
N GLU A 28 -8.19 12.72 7.02
CA GLU A 28 -6.97 13.42 6.59
C GLU A 28 -6.06 12.50 5.76
N HIS A 29 -5.99 11.23 6.12
CA HIS A 29 -5.04 10.29 5.58
C HIS A 29 -5.69 8.96 5.22
N ILE A 30 -5.20 8.36 4.16
CA ILE A 30 -5.48 7.02 3.69
C ILE A 30 -4.26 6.17 4.03
N SER A 31 -4.49 5.09 4.76
CA SER A 31 -3.47 4.11 5.10
C SER A 31 -3.68 2.86 4.27
N VAL A 32 -2.64 2.35 3.63
CA VAL A 32 -2.74 1.15 2.78
C VAL A 32 -1.85 0.07 3.32
N ALA A 33 -2.38 -1.14 3.42
CA ALA A 33 -1.62 -2.29 3.87
C ALA A 33 -1.81 -3.50 2.95
N TRP A 34 -0.70 -4.20 2.72
CA TRP A 34 -0.69 -5.52 2.12
C TRP A 34 -0.78 -6.58 3.20
N TYR A 35 -1.78 -7.45 3.06
CA TYR A 35 -1.95 -8.64 3.88
C TYR A 35 -1.36 -9.87 3.17
N SER A 36 -0.49 -10.59 3.88
CA SER A 36 -0.15 -11.98 3.62
C SER A 36 -0.42 -12.82 4.86
N ASN A 37 -0.66 -14.13 4.72
CA ASN A 37 -1.04 -15.03 5.82
C ASN A 37 -0.32 -14.79 7.16
N ASN A 38 0.98 -14.47 7.14
CA ASN A 38 1.78 -14.32 8.36
C ASN A 38 2.13 -12.88 8.74
N ARG A 39 1.82 -11.88 7.91
CA ARG A 39 2.28 -10.50 8.12
C ARG A 39 1.39 -9.48 7.43
N ILE A 40 1.26 -8.33 8.06
CA ILE A 40 0.74 -7.10 7.44
C ILE A 40 1.89 -6.11 7.25
N ASP A 41 1.97 -5.58 6.04
CA ASP A 41 2.93 -4.56 5.64
C ASP A 41 2.18 -3.31 5.23
N ILE A 42 2.44 -2.20 5.93
CA ILE A 42 1.93 -0.89 5.53
C ILE A 42 2.79 -0.42 4.35
N LEU A 43 2.12 0.04 3.30
CA LEU A 43 2.75 0.50 2.07
C LEU A 43 3.07 1.99 2.17
N ASP A 44 4.27 2.35 1.76
CA ASP A 44 4.70 3.75 1.66
C ASP A 44 4.26 4.34 0.31
N ASP A 45 4.06 5.66 0.28
CA ASP A 45 3.87 6.44 -0.95
C ASP A 45 5.21 6.78 -1.64
N SER A 46 5.16 7.45 -2.79
CA SER A 46 6.34 7.93 -3.54
C SER A 46 7.27 8.86 -2.76
N HIS A 47 6.83 9.41 -1.63
CA HIS A 47 7.62 10.29 -0.78
C HIS A 47 8.14 9.57 0.48
N GLY A 48 7.88 8.26 0.63
CA GLY A 48 8.25 7.49 1.81
C GLY A 48 7.32 7.70 3.00
N ASN A 49 6.15 8.32 2.80
CA ASN A 49 5.14 8.46 3.83
C ASN A 49 4.29 7.20 3.90
N ARG A 50 4.02 6.72 5.12
CA ARG A 50 3.14 5.56 5.38
C ARG A 50 1.66 5.84 5.13
N ASN A 51 1.32 7.11 4.89
CA ASN A 51 -0.03 7.66 4.84
C ASN A 51 -0.15 8.62 3.66
N ILE A 52 -1.23 8.50 2.89
CA ILE A 52 -1.51 9.33 1.71
C ILE A 52 -2.63 10.31 2.04
N TYR A 53 -2.57 11.58 1.63
CA TYR A 53 -3.65 12.52 1.95
C TYR A 53 -5.01 12.14 1.32
N SER A 54 -6.08 12.25 2.09
CA SER A 54 -7.46 11.93 1.64
C SER A 54 -8.19 13.14 1.05
N LYS A 55 -7.51 13.99 0.28
CA LYS A 55 -8.10 15.20 -0.32
C LYS A 55 -8.13 15.15 -1.85
N ILE A 56 -9.11 15.84 -2.42
CA ILE A 56 -9.22 16.14 -3.85
C ILE A 56 -9.20 17.65 -4.03
N ALA A 57 -8.39 18.16 -4.95
CA ALA A 57 -8.41 19.55 -5.39
C ALA A 57 -9.09 19.64 -6.75
N TYR A 58 -10.06 20.54 -6.89
CA TYR A 58 -10.78 20.80 -8.13
C TYR A 58 -10.42 22.19 -8.66
N ARG A 59 -9.86 22.24 -9.87
CA ARG A 59 -9.52 23.50 -10.53
C ARG A 59 -10.66 23.94 -11.44
N CYS A 60 -11.45 24.92 -11.00
CA CYS A 60 -12.67 25.36 -11.68
C CYS A 60 -12.46 25.70 -13.17
N LYS A 61 -11.39 26.44 -13.51
CA LYS A 61 -11.12 26.88 -14.89
C LYS A 61 -10.73 25.75 -15.85
N ARG A 62 -10.06 24.73 -15.34
CA ARG A 62 -9.57 23.59 -16.14
C ARG A 62 -10.49 22.37 -16.04
N GLN A 63 -11.45 22.41 -15.11
CA GLN A 63 -12.37 21.32 -14.79
C GLN A 63 -11.63 20.00 -14.54
N ASP A 64 -10.48 20.05 -13.86
CA ASP A 64 -9.69 18.87 -13.58
C ASP A 64 -9.52 18.61 -12.08
N LEU A 65 -9.38 17.33 -11.76
CA LEU A 65 -9.26 16.79 -10.42
C LEU A 65 -7.81 16.43 -10.13
N ILE A 66 -7.34 16.79 -8.94
CA ILE A 66 -6.00 16.51 -8.42
C ILE A 66 -6.18 15.78 -7.10
N TYR A 67 -5.35 14.77 -6.84
CA TYR A 67 -5.57 13.82 -5.74
C TYR A 67 -4.34 13.72 -4.82
N GLY A 68 -4.59 13.50 -3.53
CA GLY A 68 -3.54 13.13 -2.56
C GLY A 68 -2.62 14.28 -2.19
N GLN A 69 -1.31 14.00 -2.08
CA GLN A 69 -0.28 14.99 -1.71
C GLN A 69 -0.33 16.26 -2.56
N GLN A 70 -0.57 16.12 -3.87
CA GLN A 70 -0.67 17.27 -4.78
C GLN A 70 -1.90 18.14 -4.45
N ALA A 71 -3.03 17.51 -4.12
CA ALA A 71 -4.22 18.24 -3.67
C ALA A 71 -3.96 18.97 -2.36
N GLN A 72 -3.29 18.31 -1.41
CA GLN A 72 -2.89 18.90 -0.14
C GLN A 72 -2.00 20.15 -0.33
N SER A 73 -1.02 20.08 -1.24
CA SER A 73 -0.13 21.21 -1.53
C SER A 73 -0.82 22.42 -2.14
N MET A 74 -2.06 22.26 -2.60
CA MET A 74 -2.88 23.30 -3.23
C MET A 74 -3.87 23.95 -2.28
N ILE A 75 -3.97 23.48 -1.02
CA ILE A 75 -4.86 24.08 -0.02
C ILE A 75 -4.38 25.52 0.28
N GLY A 76 -5.34 26.45 0.34
CA GLY A 76 -5.08 27.88 0.47
C GLY A 76 -4.96 28.64 -0.86
N ASN A 77 -4.99 27.95 -2.00
CA ASN A 77 -5.06 28.60 -3.31
C ASN A 77 -6.47 29.14 -3.59
N GLN A 78 -6.58 30.43 -3.91
CA GLN A 78 -7.86 31.11 -4.13
C GLN A 78 -8.66 30.65 -5.37
N LEU A 79 -8.05 29.83 -6.24
CA LEU A 79 -8.64 29.36 -7.49
C LEU A 79 -8.93 27.85 -7.49
N ILE A 80 -8.90 27.22 -6.32
CA ILE A 80 -9.00 25.77 -6.17
C ILE A 80 -9.97 25.45 -5.04
N ASN A 81 -10.97 24.61 -5.34
CA ASN A 81 -11.85 24.07 -4.32
C ASN A 81 -11.25 22.77 -3.80
N THR A 82 -11.17 22.62 -2.48
CA THR A 82 -10.67 21.39 -1.84
C THR A 82 -11.85 20.58 -1.32
N ILE A 83 -11.81 19.28 -1.57
CA ILE A 83 -12.90 18.35 -1.33
C ILE A 83 -12.39 17.19 -0.47
N SER A 84 -13.12 16.89 0.60
CA SER A 84 -12.96 15.67 1.39
C SER A 84 -14.15 14.76 1.09
N PRO A 85 -14.06 13.93 0.03
CA PRO A 85 -15.23 13.28 -0.55
C PRO A 85 -15.85 12.23 0.38
N LEU A 86 -15.03 11.57 1.22
CA LEU A 86 -15.47 10.58 2.21
C LEU A 86 -16.50 11.13 3.21
N TYR A 87 -16.41 12.42 3.54
CA TYR A 87 -17.24 13.06 4.54
C TYR A 87 -18.17 14.15 3.96
N ASN A 88 -18.31 14.19 2.63
CA ASN A 88 -19.16 15.15 1.92
C ASN A 88 -18.82 16.62 2.21
N GLU A 89 -17.55 16.94 2.44
CA GLU A 89 -17.11 18.31 2.71
C GLU A 89 -16.43 18.92 1.48
N MET A 90 -16.76 20.17 1.19
CA MET A 90 -16.07 20.99 0.20
C MET A 90 -15.81 22.37 0.77
N GLU A 91 -14.54 22.77 0.77
CA GLU A 91 -14.13 24.13 1.00
C GLU A 91 -14.24 24.89 -0.33
N GLN A 92 -15.33 25.65 -0.48
CA GLN A 92 -15.59 26.46 -1.67
C GLN A 92 -14.89 27.82 -1.53
N ILE A 93 -13.84 28.03 -2.32
CA ILE A 93 -13.15 29.32 -2.41
C ILE A 93 -13.54 30.03 -3.71
N GLU A 94 -13.78 29.27 -4.78
CA GLU A 94 -14.27 29.78 -6.07
C GLU A 94 -15.69 29.27 -6.35
N ASN A 95 -16.58 30.15 -6.80
CA ASN A 95 -17.98 29.82 -7.08
C ASN A 95 -18.10 29.05 -8.41
N CYS A 96 -17.87 27.74 -8.36
CA CYS A 96 -17.96 26.85 -9.50
C CYS A 96 -18.70 25.56 -9.13
N THR A 97 -19.51 25.06 -10.06
CA THR A 97 -20.34 23.87 -9.85
C THR A 97 -19.55 22.62 -10.19
N ILE A 98 -19.42 21.71 -9.21
CA ILE A 98 -18.93 20.36 -9.46
C ILE A 98 -20.14 19.51 -9.86
N HIS A 99 -20.04 18.86 -11.02
CA HIS A 99 -21.14 18.07 -11.57
C HIS A 99 -21.27 16.70 -10.89
N GLN A 100 -20.16 16.14 -10.39
CA GLN A 100 -20.12 14.87 -9.68
C GLN A 100 -20.52 15.04 -8.21
N ASP A 101 -21.27 14.08 -7.68
CA ASP A 101 -21.49 13.96 -6.23
C ASP A 101 -20.22 13.47 -5.51
N PHE A 102 -20.17 13.71 -4.19
CA PHE A 102 -19.04 13.34 -3.35
C PHE A 102 -18.73 11.84 -3.32
N THR A 103 -19.73 10.96 -3.41
CA THR A 103 -19.52 9.50 -3.43
C THR A 103 -18.84 9.05 -4.72
N SER A 104 -19.20 9.67 -5.86
CA SER A 104 -18.54 9.45 -7.15
C SER A 104 -17.10 9.97 -7.14
N LEU A 105 -16.86 11.14 -6.52
CA LEU A 105 -15.52 11.69 -6.32
C LEU A 105 -14.66 10.79 -5.42
N LEU A 106 -15.24 10.23 -4.35
CA LEU A 106 -14.55 9.28 -3.47
C LEU A 106 -14.09 8.05 -4.25
N ALA A 107 -14.97 7.47 -5.06
CA ALA A 107 -14.63 6.32 -5.88
C ALA A 107 -13.57 6.63 -6.95
N LEU A 108 -13.53 7.85 -7.50
CA LEU A 108 -12.46 8.29 -8.40
C LEU A 108 -11.11 8.47 -7.67
N GLN A 109 -11.13 9.00 -6.44
CA GLN A 109 -9.93 9.06 -5.60
C GLN A 109 -9.43 7.65 -5.26
N MET A 110 -10.36 6.72 -4.97
CA MET A 110 -10.05 5.31 -4.76
C MET A 110 -9.39 4.70 -6.00
N ASP A 111 -9.98 4.89 -7.19
CA ASP A 111 -9.43 4.44 -8.47
C ASP A 111 -8.02 5.01 -8.75
N ASN A 112 -7.80 6.30 -8.42
CA ASN A 112 -6.50 6.96 -8.56
C ASN A 112 -5.44 6.37 -7.61
N LEU A 113 -5.81 6.06 -6.37
CA LEU A 113 -4.93 5.52 -5.34
C LEU A 113 -4.28 4.21 -5.80
N PHE A 114 -5.08 3.25 -6.30
CA PHE A 114 -4.55 1.97 -6.77
C PHE A 114 -3.54 2.14 -7.90
N TYR A 115 -3.85 3.02 -8.86
CA TYR A 115 -2.95 3.32 -9.97
C TYR A 115 -1.60 3.90 -9.53
N LYS A 116 -1.53 4.73 -8.49
CA LYS A 116 -0.24 5.27 -8.00
C LYS A 116 0.60 4.17 -7.35
N LEU A 117 -0.03 3.40 -6.48
CA LEU A 117 0.63 2.30 -5.78
C LEU A 117 1.17 1.22 -6.73
N ASP A 118 0.54 1.06 -7.91
CA ASP A 118 0.99 0.21 -9.00
C ASP A 118 2.28 0.64 -9.69
N ASN A 119 2.43 1.93 -9.96
CA ASN A 119 3.55 2.44 -10.75
C ASN A 119 4.77 2.74 -9.89
N GLU A 120 4.57 3.00 -8.60
CA GLU A 120 5.61 3.47 -7.69
C GLU A 120 6.31 2.32 -6.95
N ASN A 121 5.57 1.25 -6.63
CA ASN A 121 6.15 0.08 -6.01
C ASN A 121 6.66 -0.89 -7.09
N ASN A 122 7.98 -0.95 -7.27
CA ASN A 122 8.71 -2.04 -7.94
C ASN A 122 8.47 -3.44 -7.31
N THR A 123 7.39 -3.62 -6.55
CA THR A 123 6.83 -4.91 -6.21
C THR A 123 6.42 -5.63 -7.49
N ARG A 124 6.86 -6.88 -7.68
CA ARG A 124 6.56 -7.75 -8.84
C ARG A 124 5.07 -7.98 -9.14
N ILE A 125 4.15 -7.33 -8.42
CA ILE A 125 2.70 -7.53 -8.50
C ILE A 125 2.06 -6.15 -8.64
N SER A 126 1.49 -5.89 -9.82
CA SER A 126 0.62 -4.74 -10.04
C SER A 126 -0.69 -4.93 -9.24
N LEU A 127 -1.03 -3.95 -8.42
CA LEU A 127 -2.32 -3.75 -7.77
C LEU A 127 -3.48 -3.50 -8.78
N THR A 128 -3.23 -3.05 -10.01
CA THR A 128 -4.23 -2.93 -11.10
C THR A 128 -4.51 -4.28 -11.72
N ASN A 129 -3.51 -5.17 -11.75
CA ASN A 129 -3.77 -6.58 -12.01
C ASN A 129 -4.66 -7.21 -10.93
N LEU A 130 -4.87 -6.57 -9.76
CA LEU A 130 -5.79 -7.08 -8.72
C LEU A 130 -7.28 -6.93 -9.04
N PHE A 131 -7.60 -6.04 -9.98
CA PHE A 131 -8.96 -5.89 -10.51
C PHE A 131 -9.18 -6.68 -11.80
N SER A 132 -8.17 -7.38 -12.30
CA SER A 132 -8.37 -8.34 -13.38
C SER A 132 -9.08 -9.58 -12.83
N ILE A 133 -9.99 -10.17 -13.61
CA ILE A 133 -10.71 -11.41 -13.27
C ILE A 133 -9.75 -12.57 -12.91
N ASP A 134 -8.47 -12.45 -13.29
CA ASP A 134 -7.38 -13.41 -13.03
C ASP A 134 -6.55 -13.10 -11.78
N SER A 135 -6.86 -12.04 -11.04
CA SER A 135 -6.16 -11.71 -9.81
C SER A 135 -6.54 -12.58 -8.63
N ARG A 136 -5.53 -12.96 -7.84
CA ARG A 136 -5.70 -13.78 -6.63
C ARG A 136 -5.90 -12.96 -5.36
N HIS A 137 -6.09 -11.64 -5.44
CA HIS A 137 -6.12 -10.79 -4.24
C HIS A 137 -7.33 -9.85 -4.22
N SER A 138 -8.13 -9.94 -3.15
CA SER A 138 -9.28 -9.06 -2.92
C SER A 138 -8.85 -7.75 -2.26
N SER A 139 -9.58 -6.67 -2.53
CA SER A 139 -9.37 -5.36 -1.88
C SER A 139 -10.48 -5.07 -0.86
N TYR A 140 -10.09 -4.73 0.37
CA TYR A 140 -11.00 -4.47 1.49
C TYR A 140 -10.86 -3.03 1.96
N PHE A 141 -11.94 -2.27 1.92
CA PHE A 141 -11.96 -0.86 2.34
C PHE A 141 -12.65 -0.72 3.67
N ILE A 142 -11.96 -0.13 4.64
CA ILE A 142 -12.55 0.30 5.90
C ILE A 142 -13.28 1.62 5.63
N ILE A 143 -14.57 1.64 5.92
CA ILE A 143 -15.47 2.79 5.66
C ILE A 143 -16.16 3.25 6.95
N PRO A 144 -16.55 4.53 7.04
CA PRO A 144 -17.30 5.05 8.17
C PRO A 144 -18.57 4.24 8.46
N SER A 145 -18.98 4.17 9.74
CA SER A 145 -20.23 3.51 10.14
C SER A 145 -21.47 4.18 9.55
N SER A 146 -21.35 5.43 9.14
CA SER A 146 -22.39 6.23 8.50
C SER A 146 -22.64 5.88 7.02
N PHE A 147 -21.79 5.05 6.41
CA PHE A 147 -21.95 4.67 5.01
C PHE A 147 -23.20 3.83 4.81
N THR A 148 -24.04 4.28 3.88
CA THR A 148 -25.28 3.59 3.56
C THR A 148 -25.07 2.63 2.38
N PRO A 149 -25.98 1.65 2.21
CA PRO A 149 -26.05 0.80 1.02
C PRO A 149 -26.11 1.58 -0.29
N TYR A 150 -26.70 2.79 -0.27
CA TYR A 150 -26.67 3.70 -1.42
C TYR A 150 -25.23 4.08 -1.77
N ASP A 151 -24.43 4.46 -0.77
CA ASP A 151 -23.03 4.87 -0.97
C ASP A 151 -22.18 3.69 -1.46
N ILE A 152 -22.36 2.52 -0.85
CA ILE A 152 -21.63 1.29 -1.19
C ILE A 152 -21.95 0.83 -2.62
N ASP A 153 -23.23 0.77 -3.01
CA ASP A 153 -23.61 0.35 -4.35
C ASP A 153 -23.09 1.32 -5.42
N ARG A 154 -23.06 2.62 -5.10
CA ARG A 154 -22.53 3.64 -6.01
C ARG A 154 -21.03 3.49 -6.21
N ILE A 155 -20.26 3.25 -5.14
CA ILE A 155 -18.82 2.97 -5.26
C ILE A 155 -18.59 1.69 -6.07
N ARG A 156 -19.40 0.64 -5.88
CA ARG A 156 -19.31 -0.62 -6.64
C ARG A 156 -19.60 -0.47 -8.13
N LEU A 157 -20.35 0.55 -8.56
CA LEU A 157 -20.48 0.82 -10.00
C LEU A 157 -19.13 1.15 -10.66
N ILE A 158 -18.19 1.66 -9.86
CA ILE A 158 -16.91 2.24 -10.27
C ILE A 158 -15.79 1.22 -10.01
N LEU A 159 -15.89 0.55 -8.87
CA LEU A 159 -14.96 -0.43 -8.32
C LEU A 159 -15.71 -1.72 -7.90
N PRO A 160 -16.13 -2.56 -8.86
CA PRO A 160 -17.04 -3.69 -8.59
C PRO A 160 -16.45 -4.79 -7.70
N GLU A 161 -15.12 -4.96 -7.70
CA GLU A 161 -14.43 -6.03 -6.95
C GLU A 161 -14.03 -5.62 -5.52
N VAL A 162 -14.39 -4.40 -5.09
CA VAL A 162 -14.07 -3.92 -3.74
C VAL A 162 -15.05 -4.50 -2.72
N GLN A 163 -14.47 -5.01 -1.64
CA GLN A 163 -15.17 -5.42 -0.43
C GLN A 163 -15.03 -4.32 0.62
N PHE A 164 -15.98 -4.24 1.55
CA PHE A 164 -16.02 -3.19 2.56
C PHE A 164 -16.04 -3.80 3.95
N ILE A 165 -15.52 -3.05 4.92
CA ILE A 165 -15.60 -3.34 6.35
C ILE A 165 -16.07 -2.04 7.01
N THR A 166 -17.24 -2.05 7.64
CA THR A 166 -17.69 -0.88 8.40
C THR A 166 -16.84 -0.66 9.65
N LYS A 167 -16.69 0.60 10.06
CA LYS A 167 -15.83 0.95 11.20
C LYS A 167 -16.29 0.35 12.54
N HIS A 168 -17.59 0.27 12.80
CA HIS A 168 -18.13 -0.40 14.00
C HIS A 168 -17.87 -1.92 13.99
N LYS A 169 -17.93 -2.56 12.83
CA LYS A 169 -17.53 -3.97 12.68
C LYS A 169 -16.04 -4.15 12.91
N LEU A 170 -15.22 -3.21 12.43
CA LEU A 170 -13.80 -3.15 12.75
C LEU A 170 -13.52 -3.01 14.25
N HIS A 171 -14.29 -2.19 14.98
CA HIS A 171 -14.18 -2.08 16.44
C HIS A 171 -14.40 -3.43 17.15
N ALA A 172 -15.41 -4.20 16.73
CA ALA A 172 -15.62 -5.56 17.25
C ALA A 172 -14.44 -6.49 16.90
N GLY A 173 -13.89 -6.38 15.68
CA GLY A 173 -12.67 -7.09 15.27
C GLY A 173 -11.44 -6.72 16.10
N MET A 174 -11.30 -5.45 16.49
CA MET A 174 -10.22 -4.96 17.36
C MET A 174 -10.32 -5.55 18.77
N ILE A 175 -11.54 -5.64 19.32
CA ILE A 175 -11.79 -6.27 20.63
C ILE A 175 -11.45 -7.76 20.55
N LEU A 176 -11.95 -8.47 19.53
CA LEU A 176 -11.64 -9.88 19.31
C LEU A 176 -10.13 -10.10 19.15
N GLY A 177 -9.44 -9.21 18.44
CA GLY A 177 -7.98 -9.24 18.32
C GLY A 177 -7.27 -9.10 19.67
N ALA A 178 -7.75 -8.23 20.55
CA ALA A 178 -7.18 -8.03 21.89
C ALA A 178 -7.39 -9.27 22.78
N VAL A 179 -8.59 -9.87 22.74
CA VAL A 179 -8.91 -11.12 23.45
C VAL A 179 -8.07 -12.28 22.92
N SER A 180 -8.00 -12.43 21.59
CA SER A 180 -7.28 -13.53 20.93
C SER A 180 -5.78 -13.48 21.19
N LYS A 181 -5.20 -12.27 21.24
CA LYS A 181 -3.80 -12.03 21.60
C LYS A 181 -3.56 -12.04 23.12
N ARG A 182 -4.59 -12.30 23.93
CA ARG A 182 -4.55 -12.31 25.41
C ARG A 182 -4.02 -11.00 26.01
N ILE A 183 -4.28 -9.88 25.33
CA ILE A 183 -4.01 -8.55 25.87
C ILE A 183 -5.03 -8.23 26.98
N ILE A 184 -6.25 -8.76 26.83
CA ILE A 184 -7.30 -8.76 27.86
C ILE A 184 -7.85 -10.16 28.08
N ASP A 185 -8.39 -10.35 29.27
CA ASP A 185 -9.30 -11.46 29.53
C ASP A 185 -10.63 -11.25 28.80
N MET A 186 -11.27 -12.35 28.46
CA MET A 186 -12.61 -12.33 27.90
C MET A 186 -13.62 -11.85 28.95
N LYS A 187 -14.41 -10.84 28.60
CA LYS A 187 -15.53 -10.25 29.34
C LYS A 187 -16.84 -10.36 28.56
N ASP A 188 -17.95 -10.13 29.26
CA ASP A 188 -19.30 -10.17 28.68
C ASP A 188 -19.60 -8.91 27.86
N GLU A 189 -19.07 -7.75 28.25
CA GLU A 189 -19.36 -6.47 27.59
C GLU A 189 -18.09 -5.64 27.40
N TYR A 190 -18.06 -4.95 26.27
CA TYR A 190 -16.97 -4.09 25.83
C TYR A 190 -17.52 -2.77 25.27
N LEU A 191 -16.77 -1.70 25.48
CA LEU A 191 -17.05 -0.39 24.92
C LEU A 191 -15.82 0.10 24.15
N MET A 192 -15.98 0.39 22.86
CA MET A 192 -14.95 1.05 22.06
C MET A 192 -15.32 2.52 21.88
N ILE A 193 -14.42 3.43 22.24
CA ILE A 193 -14.55 4.87 22.02
C ILE A 193 -13.44 5.29 21.06
N ASP A 194 -13.78 5.54 19.79
CA ASP A 194 -12.84 6.04 18.80
C ASP A 194 -12.99 7.54 18.62
N CYS A 195 -12.04 8.30 19.16
CA CYS A 195 -11.95 9.74 18.99
C CYS A 195 -11.10 10.07 17.74
N GLY A 196 -11.72 9.93 16.56
CA GLY A 196 -11.10 10.15 15.26
C GLY A 196 -10.91 11.62 14.90
N ALA A 197 -10.34 11.90 13.71
CA ALA A 197 -10.08 13.27 13.26
C ALA A 197 -11.35 14.04 12.85
N HIS A 198 -12.38 13.32 12.37
CA HIS A 198 -13.62 13.92 11.86
C HIS A 198 -14.83 13.66 12.77
N GLU A 199 -14.93 12.46 13.32
CA GLU A 199 -16.03 12.06 14.18
C GLU A 199 -15.50 11.24 15.36
N THR A 200 -16.28 11.24 16.45
CA THR A 200 -16.08 10.32 17.56
C THR A 200 -17.14 9.23 17.49
N ALA A 201 -16.73 7.97 17.36
CA ALA A 201 -17.63 6.83 17.29
C ALA A 201 -17.57 6.02 18.59
N ILE A 202 -18.72 5.61 19.13
CA ILE A 202 -18.82 4.79 20.32
C ILE A 202 -19.56 3.50 19.98
N THR A 203 -18.89 2.35 20.10
CA THR A 203 -19.45 1.04 19.76
C THR A 203 -19.51 0.15 20.98
N LYS A 204 -20.72 -0.30 21.34
CA LYS A 204 -20.95 -1.27 22.42
C LYS A 204 -21.00 -2.68 21.83
N VAL A 205 -20.21 -3.59 22.38
CA VAL A 205 -20.11 -4.98 21.93
C VAL A 205 -20.36 -5.91 23.12
N LYS A 206 -21.22 -6.91 22.91
CA LYS A 206 -21.52 -7.95 23.90
C LYS A 206 -21.01 -9.30 23.41
N MET A 207 -20.36 -10.04 24.28
CA MET A 207 -19.96 -11.41 24.03
C MET A 207 -21.10 -12.35 24.47
N ILE A 208 -21.44 -13.30 23.62
CA ILE A 208 -22.47 -14.32 23.85
C ILE A 208 -21.80 -15.69 23.76
N ASN A 209 -21.99 -16.52 24.80
CA ASN A 209 -21.55 -17.92 24.88
C ASN A 209 -20.05 -18.19 24.65
N GLY A 210 -19.19 -17.21 24.87
CA GLY A 210 -17.73 -17.30 24.70
C GLY A 210 -17.23 -17.20 23.25
N THR A 211 -18.13 -17.11 22.28
CA THR A 211 -17.79 -17.30 20.86
C THR A 211 -18.40 -16.27 19.91
N GLN A 212 -19.40 -15.51 20.33
CA GLN A 212 -20.09 -14.55 19.47
C GLN A 212 -19.92 -13.13 20.01
N PHE A 213 -19.33 -12.23 19.21
CA PHE A 213 -19.21 -10.81 19.50
C PHE A 213 -20.35 -10.07 18.77
N SER A 214 -21.42 -9.75 19.48
CA SER A 214 -22.56 -9.01 18.95
C SER A 214 -22.39 -7.53 19.18
N ILE A 215 -22.46 -6.73 18.12
CA ILE A 215 -22.57 -5.28 18.23
C ILE A 215 -23.98 -4.96 18.72
N ILE A 216 -24.09 -4.12 19.73
CA ILE A 216 -25.36 -3.76 20.38
C ILE A 216 -25.78 -2.34 20.03
N SER A 217 -24.82 -1.44 19.87
CA SER A 217 -25.05 -0.07 19.40
C SER A 217 -23.77 0.51 18.81
N SER A 218 -23.94 1.51 17.94
CA SER A 218 -22.85 2.32 17.42
C SER A 218 -23.32 3.76 17.24
N ASP A 219 -22.91 4.64 18.15
CA ASP A 219 -23.26 6.06 18.14
C ASP A 219 -22.16 6.89 17.49
N ILE A 220 -22.53 7.86 16.64
CA ILE A 220 -21.61 8.80 16.02
C ILE A 220 -21.83 10.19 16.62
N ILE A 221 -20.76 10.81 17.09
CA ILE A 221 -20.75 12.11 17.74
C ILE A 221 -20.01 13.10 16.83
N PRO A 222 -20.60 14.28 16.54
CA PRO A 222 -20.00 15.31 15.70
C PRO A 222 -18.90 16.09 16.46
N LEU A 223 -17.88 15.38 16.91
CA LEU A 223 -16.69 15.92 17.57
C LEU A 223 -15.46 15.66 16.70
N SER A 224 -14.86 16.74 16.19
CA SER A 224 -13.80 16.70 15.17
C SER A 224 -12.59 17.56 15.53
N VAL A 225 -11.43 17.26 14.94
CA VAL A 225 -10.22 18.08 15.01
C VAL A 225 -10.50 19.48 14.48
N HIS A 226 -11.28 19.59 13.40
CA HIS A 226 -11.64 20.87 12.80
C HIS A 226 -12.41 21.77 13.78
N THR A 227 -13.42 21.22 14.44
CA THR A 227 -14.23 21.95 15.44
C THR A 227 -13.33 22.46 16.57
N LEU A 228 -12.44 21.61 17.09
CA LEU A 228 -11.53 21.98 18.18
C LEU A 228 -10.48 23.01 17.72
N ASN A 229 -9.92 22.85 16.52
CA ASN A 229 -8.95 23.78 15.96
C ASN A 229 -9.59 25.15 15.72
N LYS A 230 -10.84 25.23 15.25
CA LYS A 230 -11.57 26.51 15.13
C LYS A 230 -11.74 27.23 16.46
N LYS A 231 -12.04 26.50 17.54
CA LYS A 231 -12.12 27.07 18.89
C LYS A 231 -10.77 27.53 19.42
N LEU A 232 -9.69 26.83 19.08
CA LEU A 232 -8.34 27.24 19.43
C LEU A 232 -7.88 28.46 18.61
N ALA A 233 -8.18 28.49 17.32
CA ALA A 233 -7.91 29.61 16.44
C ALA A 233 -8.54 30.90 16.97
N SER A 234 -9.80 30.85 17.45
CA SER A 234 -10.48 32.02 18.01
C SER A 234 -9.82 32.57 19.28
N LEU A 235 -9.14 31.73 20.07
CA LEU A 235 -8.32 32.17 21.21
C LEU A 235 -7.02 32.84 20.76
N VAL A 236 -6.41 32.36 19.68
CA VAL A 236 -5.14 32.86 19.15
C VAL A 236 -5.32 34.22 18.45
N GLY A 237 -6.41 34.38 17.71
CA GLY A 237 -6.78 35.63 17.03
C GLY A 237 -7.36 35.40 15.63
N SER A 238 -7.69 36.49 14.93
CA SER A 238 -8.18 36.42 13.55
C SER A 238 -7.16 36.96 12.55
N VAL A 239 -7.00 36.25 11.44
CA VAL A 239 -6.23 36.68 10.26
C VAL A 239 -7.22 37.29 9.25
N ARG A 240 -6.88 38.42 8.62
CA ARG A 240 -7.76 39.07 7.60
C ARG A 240 -7.57 38.40 6.23
N GLY A 241 -8.69 38.03 5.60
CA GLY A 241 -8.75 37.64 4.18
C GLY A 241 -8.64 36.12 3.96
N VAL A 242 -9.62 35.60 3.19
CA VAL A 242 -9.91 34.17 2.94
C VAL A 242 -10.26 33.41 4.23
N LEU A 243 -11.25 32.52 4.16
CA LEU A 243 -11.56 31.57 5.21
C LEU A 243 -10.23 30.91 5.67
N GLU A 244 -9.86 31.15 6.93
CA GLU A 244 -8.78 30.50 7.68
C GLU A 244 -7.53 30.11 6.84
N ASN A 245 -6.54 31.02 6.72
CA ASN A 245 -5.25 30.73 6.08
C ASN A 245 -4.71 29.33 6.48
N HIS A 246 -4.41 28.47 5.50
CA HIS A 246 -4.00 27.08 5.73
C HIS A 246 -2.76 26.96 6.62
N ASN A 247 -1.76 27.83 6.41
CA ASN A 247 -0.55 27.84 7.23
C ASN A 247 -0.89 28.17 8.70
N PHE A 248 -1.78 29.15 8.91
CA PHE A 248 -2.29 29.45 10.23
C PHE A 248 -2.98 28.25 10.87
N MET A 249 -3.88 27.56 10.16
CA MET A 249 -4.56 26.37 10.71
C MET A 249 -3.64 25.18 10.97
N ASN A 250 -2.55 25.04 10.21
CA ASN A 250 -1.50 24.06 10.50
C ASN A 250 -0.77 24.40 11.81
N GLN A 251 -0.41 25.67 12.03
CA GLN A 251 0.16 26.13 13.31
C GLN A 251 -0.82 25.94 14.48
N ILE A 252 -2.13 26.17 14.25
CA ILE A 252 -3.18 25.90 15.25
C ILE A 252 -3.27 24.40 15.57
N ASN A 253 -3.23 23.52 14.57
CA ASN A 253 -3.23 22.08 14.80
C ASN A 253 -1.99 21.63 15.59
N GLU A 254 -0.81 22.16 15.24
CA GLU A 254 0.42 21.91 15.98
C GLU A 254 0.32 22.38 17.45
N LEU A 255 -0.24 23.57 17.67
CA LEU A 255 -0.50 24.11 19.00
C LEU A 255 -1.43 23.19 19.80
N ARG A 256 -2.54 22.70 19.22
CA ARG A 256 -3.46 21.74 19.86
C ARG A 256 -2.74 20.46 20.28
N VAL A 257 -1.92 19.89 19.40
CA VAL A 257 -1.15 18.68 19.70
C VAL A 257 -0.17 18.94 20.84
N LYS A 258 0.56 20.06 20.82
CA LYS A 258 1.49 20.43 21.90
C LYS A 258 0.80 20.67 23.24
N LEU A 259 -0.40 21.27 23.26
CA LEU A 259 -1.21 21.44 24.48
C LEU A 259 -1.64 20.11 25.11
N SER A 260 -1.64 19.00 24.34
CA SER A 260 -1.94 17.68 24.88
C SER A 260 -0.88 17.16 25.85
N SER A 261 0.37 17.60 25.72
CA SER A 261 1.48 17.23 26.62
C SER A 261 1.98 18.37 27.50
N ASN A 262 1.67 19.63 27.18
CA ASN A 262 2.16 20.82 27.90
C ASN A 262 1.01 21.63 28.52
N GLN A 263 1.23 22.18 29.72
CA GLN A 263 0.24 23.04 30.38
C GLN A 263 0.15 24.43 29.73
N GLU A 264 1.24 24.89 29.14
CA GLU A 264 1.36 26.19 28.48
C GLU A 264 2.32 26.06 27.29
N ILE A 265 2.00 26.73 26.18
CA ILE A 265 2.83 26.79 24.98
C ILE A 265 2.88 28.24 24.51
N THR A 266 4.09 28.73 24.27
CA THR A 266 4.34 29.93 23.48
C THR A 266 4.82 29.53 22.09
N MET A 267 4.15 30.01 21.05
CA MET A 267 4.50 29.77 19.65
C MET A 267 4.45 31.09 18.89
N PHE A 268 5.43 31.30 18.00
CA PHE A 268 5.35 32.40 17.03
C PHE A 268 4.34 32.02 15.95
N ILE A 269 3.29 32.83 15.81
CA ILE A 269 2.28 32.66 14.77
C ILE A 269 2.64 33.60 13.63
N GLU A 270 3.00 33.02 12.49
CA GLU A 270 3.54 33.77 11.35
C GLU A 270 2.53 34.79 10.84
N GLU A 271 1.28 34.36 10.70
CA GLU A 271 0.24 35.19 10.06
C GLU A 271 -0.31 36.30 10.96
N LEU A 272 0.08 36.27 12.24
CA LEU A 272 -0.18 37.34 13.20
C LEU A 272 1.09 38.12 13.57
N GLU A 273 2.24 37.72 13.01
CA GLU A 273 3.58 38.27 13.26
C GLU A 273 3.90 38.45 14.76
N LYS A 274 3.40 37.54 15.62
CA LYS A 274 3.54 37.67 17.07
C LYS A 274 3.68 36.33 17.77
N ASN A 275 4.33 36.35 18.93
CA ASN A 275 4.30 35.23 19.87
C ASN A 275 2.94 35.19 20.57
N VAL A 276 2.29 34.03 20.53
CA VAL A 276 1.05 33.76 21.25
C VAL A 276 1.32 32.70 22.30
N THR A 277 0.91 33.00 23.53
CA THR A 277 0.94 32.06 24.65
C THR A 277 -0.47 31.58 24.93
N ILE A 278 -0.69 30.28 24.82
CA ILE A 278 -1.96 29.63 25.18
C ILE A 278 -1.70 28.60 26.27
N THR A 279 -2.58 28.58 27.27
CA THR A 279 -2.61 27.55 28.30
C THR A 279 -3.61 26.46 27.97
N ARG A 280 -3.37 25.26 28.49
CA ARG A 280 -4.29 24.12 28.38
C ARG A 280 -5.65 24.44 28.99
N ASP A 281 -5.68 25.16 30.11
CA ASP A 281 -6.94 25.49 30.80
C ASP A 281 -7.81 26.44 29.97
N GLN A 282 -7.21 27.41 29.28
CA GLN A 282 -7.92 28.26 28.32
C GLN A 282 -8.54 27.45 27.19
N PHE A 283 -7.76 26.54 26.59
CA PHE A 283 -8.26 25.67 25.53
C PHE A 283 -9.39 24.74 26.02
N ASN A 284 -9.21 24.10 27.18
CA ASN A 284 -10.21 23.23 27.80
C ASN A 284 -11.53 23.98 28.07
N THR A 285 -11.46 25.26 28.43
CA THR A 285 -12.64 26.09 28.71
C THR A 285 -13.44 26.35 27.44
N VAL A 286 -12.78 26.70 26.32
CA VAL A 286 -13.50 27.05 25.07
C VAL A 286 -14.12 25.86 24.34
N ILE A 287 -13.62 24.64 24.59
CA ILE A 287 -14.16 23.41 23.99
C ILE A 287 -15.21 22.73 24.88
N ALA A 288 -15.45 23.21 26.10
CA ALA A 288 -16.30 22.52 27.08
C ALA A 288 -17.73 22.28 26.57
N ASP A 289 -18.33 23.25 25.88
CA ASP A 289 -19.66 23.11 25.30
C ASP A 289 -19.69 22.10 24.14
N ASP A 290 -18.63 22.05 23.33
CA ASP A 290 -18.50 21.11 22.20
C ASP A 290 -18.34 19.65 22.68
N LEU A 291 -17.99 19.43 23.96
CA LEU A 291 -17.88 18.10 24.58
C LEU A 291 -19.17 17.60 25.23
N LYS A 292 -20.19 18.45 25.42
CA LYS A 292 -21.48 18.05 26.01
C LYS A 292 -22.17 16.88 25.27
N PRO A 293 -22.16 16.81 23.92
CA PRO A 293 -22.73 15.67 23.21
C PRO A 293 -22.07 14.34 23.59
N LEU A 294 -20.74 14.33 23.72
CA LEU A 294 -19.98 13.17 24.16
C LEU A 294 -20.35 12.76 25.59
N GLU A 295 -20.37 13.72 26.50
CA GLU A 295 -20.75 13.49 27.91
C GLU A 295 -22.18 12.91 28.03
N ASN A 296 -23.13 13.42 27.25
CA ASN A 296 -24.52 12.94 27.27
C ASN A 296 -24.64 11.48 26.82
N ILE A 297 -23.98 11.10 25.72
CA ILE A 297 -24.02 9.73 25.21
C ILE A 297 -23.32 8.78 26.18
N LEU A 298 -22.15 9.16 26.70
CA LEU A 298 -21.43 8.36 27.70
C LEU A 298 -22.26 8.18 28.99
N ASN A 299 -22.99 9.20 29.42
CA ASN A 299 -23.89 9.09 30.59
C ASN A 299 -25.06 8.14 30.36
N THR A 300 -25.60 8.08 29.14
CA THR A 300 -26.63 7.11 28.76
C THR A 300 -26.03 5.69 28.78
N ILE A 301 -24.88 5.50 28.13
CA ILE A 301 -24.20 4.20 28.09
C ILE A 301 -23.83 3.73 29.50
N LYS A 302 -23.35 4.61 30.38
CA LYS A 302 -23.00 4.30 31.78
C LYS A 302 -24.16 3.65 32.53
N LYS A 303 -25.41 4.09 32.30
CA LYS A 303 -26.59 3.53 32.97
C LYS A 303 -26.88 2.09 32.54
N GLU A 304 -26.38 1.69 31.38
CA GLU A 304 -26.60 0.37 30.76
C GLU A 304 -25.35 -0.51 30.78
N LEU A 305 -24.22 0.01 31.27
CA LEU A 305 -22.94 -0.67 31.25
C LEU A 305 -22.83 -1.59 32.47
N ASN A 306 -22.49 -2.86 32.27
CA ASN A 306 -22.20 -3.77 33.37
C ASN A 306 -20.90 -3.35 34.11
N GLU A 307 -20.82 -3.57 35.43
CA GLU A 307 -19.64 -3.30 36.25
C GLU A 307 -18.37 -4.04 35.78
N ASN A 308 -18.53 -5.19 35.10
CA ASN A 308 -17.43 -6.01 34.57
C ASN A 308 -17.08 -5.69 33.10
N SER A 309 -17.49 -4.52 32.58
CA SER A 309 -17.21 -4.13 31.20
C SER A 309 -15.76 -3.66 31.01
N THR A 310 -15.19 -3.88 29.82
CA THR A 310 -13.87 -3.31 29.45
C THR A 310 -14.04 -2.16 28.46
N ILE A 311 -13.40 -1.04 28.76
CA ILE A 311 -13.45 0.18 27.94
C ILE A 311 -12.13 0.34 27.19
N PHE A 312 -12.23 0.60 25.90
CA PHE A 312 -11.14 0.92 25.00
C PHE A 312 -11.30 2.36 24.51
N VAL A 313 -10.19 3.09 24.47
CA VAL A 313 -10.16 4.44 23.88
C VAL A 313 -9.07 4.48 22.80
N ILE A 314 -9.47 4.85 21.58
CA ILE A 314 -8.62 4.91 20.39
C ILE A 314 -8.76 6.27 19.68
N GLY A 315 -7.99 6.48 18.62
CA GLY A 315 -8.04 7.71 17.82
C GLY A 315 -7.20 8.88 18.36
N GLY A 316 -6.80 9.79 17.48
CA GLY A 316 -5.87 10.88 17.79
C GLY A 316 -6.45 11.97 18.70
N LEU A 317 -7.77 12.18 18.70
CA LEU A 317 -8.39 13.16 19.60
C LEU A 317 -8.42 12.70 21.06
N SER A 318 -8.33 11.40 21.32
CA SER A 318 -8.28 10.84 22.68
C SER A 318 -7.08 11.30 23.50
N TYR A 319 -6.05 11.84 22.84
CA TYR A 319 -4.87 12.42 23.51
C TYR A 319 -5.15 13.80 24.11
N THR A 320 -6.26 14.44 23.73
CA THR A 320 -6.65 15.74 24.29
C THR A 320 -7.05 15.55 25.76
N PRO A 321 -6.36 16.20 26.73
CA PRO A 321 -6.56 15.93 28.15
C PRO A 321 -8.01 16.06 28.60
N ARG A 322 -8.74 17.08 28.14
CA ARG A 322 -10.14 17.28 28.51
C ARG A 322 -11.08 16.19 27.99
N ILE A 323 -10.85 15.68 26.79
CA ILE A 323 -11.62 14.55 26.24
C ILE A 323 -11.39 13.31 27.09
N LYS A 324 -10.12 13.04 27.43
CA LYS A 324 -9.75 11.95 28.34
C LYS A 324 -10.44 12.08 29.69
N GLU A 325 -10.42 13.26 30.31
CA GLU A 325 -11.10 13.54 31.58
C GLU A 325 -12.60 13.26 31.51
N VAL A 326 -13.29 13.73 30.46
CA VAL A 326 -14.73 13.49 30.29
C VAL A 326 -15.04 12.00 30.21
N ILE A 327 -14.24 11.24 29.46
CA ILE A 327 -14.40 9.78 29.35
C ILE A 327 -14.18 9.11 30.72
N GLU A 328 -13.05 9.40 31.38
CA GLU A 328 -12.67 8.78 32.65
C GLU A 328 -13.64 9.11 33.79
N GLN A 329 -14.14 10.35 33.85
CA GLN A 329 -15.14 10.76 34.84
C GLN A 329 -16.50 10.11 34.59
N THR A 330 -16.86 9.87 33.33
CA THR A 330 -18.17 9.35 32.98
C THR A 330 -18.21 7.83 33.08
N VAL A 331 -17.42 7.12 32.28
CA VAL A 331 -17.47 5.65 32.18
C VAL A 331 -16.38 4.94 32.99
N GLY A 332 -15.49 5.68 33.64
CA GLY A 332 -14.40 5.15 34.45
C GLY A 332 -13.08 5.00 33.68
N ASN A 333 -12.05 4.53 34.37
CA ASN A 333 -10.74 4.32 33.75
C ASN A 333 -10.85 3.25 32.65
N TYR A 334 -10.34 3.57 31.46
CA TYR A 334 -10.23 2.59 30.39
C TYR A 334 -9.01 1.70 30.63
N SER A 335 -9.16 0.42 30.28
CA SER A 335 -8.15 -0.59 30.62
C SER A 335 -7.01 -0.63 29.60
N ILE A 336 -7.29 -0.28 28.34
CA ILE A 336 -6.35 -0.45 27.23
C ILE A 336 -6.47 0.65 26.19
N ARG A 337 -5.31 1.08 25.71
CA ARG A 337 -5.16 1.90 24.52
C ARG A 337 -4.71 1.04 23.34
N LEU A 338 -5.57 0.92 22.33
CA LEU A 338 -5.26 0.22 21.08
C LEU A 338 -4.97 1.28 20.01
N SER A 339 -3.70 1.60 19.76
CA SER A 339 -3.32 2.65 18.81
C SER A 339 -2.34 2.16 17.76
N GLY A 340 -2.46 2.73 16.55
CA GLY A 340 -1.53 2.55 15.44
C GLY A 340 -2.14 1.76 14.28
N ASP A 341 -1.81 2.19 13.07
CA ASP A 341 -2.35 1.64 11.82
C ASP A 341 -2.08 0.13 11.72
N GLN A 342 -0.95 -0.35 12.23
CA GLN A 342 -0.63 -1.79 12.21
C GLN A 342 -1.65 -2.62 13.01
N TYR A 343 -2.09 -2.16 14.18
CA TYR A 343 -3.08 -2.89 14.98
C TYR A 343 -4.46 -2.87 14.30
N LEU A 344 -4.82 -1.74 13.70
CA LEU A 344 -6.05 -1.56 12.94
C LEU A 344 -6.10 -2.53 11.74
N MET A 345 -5.02 -2.58 10.96
CA MET A 345 -4.91 -3.49 9.81
C MET A 345 -4.89 -4.96 10.24
N GLU A 346 -4.21 -5.30 11.35
CA GLU A 346 -4.23 -6.66 11.93
C GLU A 346 -5.64 -7.08 12.36
N SER A 347 -6.43 -6.13 12.87
CA SER A 347 -7.83 -6.38 13.24
C SER A 347 -8.71 -6.59 12.02
N ALA A 348 -8.50 -5.81 10.95
CA ALA A 348 -9.19 -6.02 9.67
C ALA A 348 -8.84 -7.38 9.05
N LYS A 349 -7.56 -7.79 9.08
CA LYS A 349 -7.14 -9.14 8.67
C LYS A 349 -7.87 -10.23 9.45
N ILE A 350 -8.02 -10.09 10.77
CA ILE A 350 -8.77 -11.05 11.60
C ILE A 350 -10.21 -11.18 11.08
N LEU A 351 -10.89 -10.06 10.82
CA LEU A 351 -12.25 -10.07 10.27
C LEU A 351 -12.33 -10.79 8.92
N ILE A 352 -11.44 -10.42 7.99
CA ILE A 352 -11.36 -11.03 6.66
C ILE A 352 -11.12 -12.54 6.75
N THR A 353 -10.26 -12.96 7.67
CA THR A 353 -9.96 -14.37 7.88
C THR A 353 -11.20 -15.11 8.38
N LEU A 354 -11.90 -14.55 9.37
CA LEU A 354 -13.12 -15.16 9.96
C LEU A 354 -14.25 -15.27 8.93
N GLU A 355 -14.48 -14.24 8.13
CA GLU A 355 -15.53 -14.26 7.09
C GLU A 355 -15.27 -15.31 6.00
N ASN A 356 -14.00 -15.63 5.73
CA ASN A 356 -13.61 -16.62 4.74
C ASN A 356 -13.51 -18.05 5.30
N MET A 357 -13.67 -18.25 6.61
CA MET A 357 -13.67 -19.58 7.24
C MET A 357 -15.04 -20.25 7.06
N LEU A 358 -15.04 -21.48 6.53
CA LEU A 358 -16.27 -22.29 6.39
C LEU A 358 -16.93 -22.60 7.74
N GLU A 359 -16.13 -22.84 8.78
CA GLU A 359 -16.56 -23.09 10.16
C GLU A 359 -15.69 -22.27 11.10
N SER A 360 -16.08 -21.02 11.35
CA SER A 360 -15.36 -20.18 12.31
C SER A 360 -15.79 -20.50 13.75
N PRO A 361 -14.85 -20.68 14.70
CA PRO A 361 -15.17 -20.85 16.11
C PRO A 361 -15.64 -19.55 16.77
N MET A 362 -15.45 -18.41 16.09
CA MET A 362 -15.83 -17.06 16.54
C MET A 362 -16.69 -16.40 15.48
N ASN A 363 -17.73 -15.68 15.89
CA ASN A 363 -18.57 -14.92 14.95
C ASN A 363 -18.74 -13.47 15.42
N ILE A 364 -18.89 -12.55 14.47
CA ILE A 364 -19.28 -11.16 14.73
C ILE A 364 -20.66 -10.93 14.15
N THR A 365 -21.58 -10.50 15.01
CA THR A 365 -22.94 -10.18 14.60
C THR A 365 -23.10 -8.67 14.58
N ASP A 366 -23.51 -8.17 13.42
CA ASP A 366 -23.52 -6.75 13.11
C ASP A 366 -24.94 -6.14 13.22
N ILE A 367 -25.04 -4.82 13.13
CA ILE A 367 -26.28 -4.03 13.22
C ILE A 367 -26.36 -3.00 12.11
N ILE A 368 -27.51 -2.34 11.99
CA ILE A 368 -27.63 -1.09 11.21
C ILE A 368 -27.44 0.09 12.17
N PRO A 369 -26.36 0.88 12.05
CA PRO A 369 -25.97 1.87 13.07
C PRO A 369 -26.67 3.23 12.92
N TYR A 370 -27.65 3.35 12.02
CA TYR A 370 -28.37 4.60 11.76
C TYR A 370 -29.89 4.36 11.59
N PRO A 371 -30.72 5.39 11.79
CA PRO A 371 -32.17 5.26 11.64
C PRO A 371 -32.58 4.93 10.20
N ILE A 372 -33.61 4.09 10.08
CA ILE A 372 -34.26 3.78 8.80
C ILE A 372 -35.76 3.94 8.97
N ASN A 373 -36.38 4.66 8.05
CA ASN A 373 -37.82 4.71 7.89
C ASN A 373 -38.25 3.83 6.72
N ILE A 374 -39.46 3.29 6.79
CA ILE A 374 -40.12 2.64 5.66
C ILE A 374 -41.21 3.56 5.13
N LYS A 375 -41.27 3.70 3.81
CA LYS A 375 -42.30 4.45 3.11
C LYS A 375 -43.18 3.48 2.32
N VAL A 376 -44.47 3.49 2.63
CA VAL A 376 -45.51 2.63 2.06
C VAL A 376 -46.71 3.51 1.74
N ASN A 377 -47.22 3.48 0.51
CA ASN A 377 -48.38 4.29 0.08
C ASN A 377 -48.23 5.79 0.41
N GLU A 378 -47.05 6.36 0.17
CA GLU A 378 -46.70 7.75 0.53
C GLU A 378 -46.64 8.06 2.04
N GLN A 379 -46.90 7.09 2.91
CA GLN A 379 -46.76 7.23 4.36
C GLN A 379 -45.41 6.71 4.83
N GLU A 380 -44.65 7.56 5.52
CA GLU A 380 -43.36 7.22 6.11
C GLU A 380 -43.53 6.85 7.59
N MET A 381 -42.95 5.73 8.00
CA MET A 381 -43.02 5.19 9.36
C MET A 381 -41.63 4.81 9.86
N PRO A 382 -41.28 5.10 11.13
CA PRO A 382 -40.04 4.64 11.73
C PRO A 382 -39.93 3.12 11.72
N PHE A 383 -38.79 2.59 11.30
CA PHE A 383 -38.54 1.14 11.24
C PHE A 383 -37.35 0.72 12.11
N ILE A 384 -36.20 1.39 11.94
CA ILE A 384 -35.00 1.26 12.79
C ILE A 384 -34.77 2.60 13.46
N ASN A 385 -34.57 2.59 14.76
CA ASN A 385 -34.28 3.79 15.56
C ASN A 385 -33.47 3.43 16.81
N ASN A 386 -33.20 4.41 17.67
CA ASN A 386 -32.40 4.23 18.88
C ASN A 386 -33.01 3.21 19.88
N GLU A 387 -34.33 3.01 19.84
CA GLU A 387 -35.03 2.06 20.73
C GLU A 387 -35.15 0.65 20.10
N ARG A 388 -34.99 0.55 18.78
CA ARG A 388 -35.19 -0.67 18.01
C ARG A 388 -34.13 -0.80 16.93
N GLN A 389 -33.11 -1.61 17.22
CA GLN A 389 -32.08 -1.98 16.26
C GLN A 389 -32.40 -3.30 15.56
N ILE A 390 -31.86 -3.45 14.35
CA ILE A 390 -31.91 -4.69 13.59
C ILE A 390 -30.55 -5.36 13.67
N THR A 391 -30.53 -6.53 14.29
CA THR A 391 -29.40 -7.46 14.21
C THR A 391 -29.39 -8.09 12.82
N LEU A 392 -28.24 -8.02 12.17
CA LEU A 392 -27.99 -8.62 10.88
C LEU A 392 -27.90 -10.16 10.98
N ASP A 393 -28.09 -10.87 9.86
CA ASP A 393 -28.28 -12.32 9.77
C ASP A 393 -29.54 -12.87 10.47
N GLN A 394 -30.54 -12.02 10.68
CA GLN A 394 -31.85 -12.39 11.22
C GLN A 394 -33.00 -12.12 10.24
N VAL A 395 -34.07 -12.89 10.41
CA VAL A 395 -35.31 -12.78 9.62
C VAL A 395 -36.36 -12.02 10.43
N TYR A 396 -36.98 -11.02 9.79
CA TYR A 396 -38.00 -10.17 10.40
C TYR A 396 -39.30 -10.24 9.61
N ASN A 397 -40.42 -10.18 10.32
CA ASN A 397 -41.74 -10.07 9.72
C ASN A 397 -42.27 -8.66 9.98
N ILE A 398 -42.56 -7.93 8.89
CA ILE A 398 -43.03 -6.55 8.95
C ILE A 398 -44.46 -6.51 8.40
N PRO A 399 -45.45 -6.03 9.17
CA PRO A 399 -46.78 -5.77 8.66
C PRO A 399 -46.74 -4.68 7.59
N LEU A 400 -47.31 -4.95 6.41
CA LEU A 400 -47.42 -4.01 5.31
C LEU A 400 -48.89 -3.90 4.86
N GLY A 401 -49.38 -2.66 4.77
CA GLY A 401 -50.61 -2.38 4.05
C GLY A 401 -50.44 -2.65 2.56
N LYS A 402 -51.54 -2.95 1.85
CA LYS A 402 -51.56 -3.16 0.40
C LYS A 402 -50.83 -2.02 -0.31
N THR A 403 -49.75 -2.35 -1.01
CA THR A 403 -48.92 -1.34 -1.67
C THR A 403 -48.32 -1.88 -2.97
N ASN A 404 -48.01 -0.96 -3.88
CA ASN A 404 -47.26 -1.26 -5.10
C ASN A 404 -45.78 -0.86 -4.97
N ARG A 405 -45.39 -0.20 -3.87
CA ARG A 405 -44.04 0.31 -3.66
C ARG A 405 -43.67 0.30 -2.19
N LEU A 406 -42.53 -0.32 -1.88
CA LEU A 406 -41.91 -0.28 -0.56
C LEU A 406 -40.55 0.40 -0.68
N GLU A 407 -40.31 1.42 0.12
CA GLU A 407 -39.06 2.18 0.08
C GLU A 407 -38.46 2.29 1.48
N PHE A 408 -37.15 2.04 1.58
CA PHE A 408 -36.37 2.21 2.80
C PHE A 408 -35.56 3.49 2.68
N ILE A 409 -35.71 4.38 3.66
CA ILE A 409 -35.12 5.71 3.69
C ILE A 409 -34.21 5.78 4.91
N ALA A 410 -32.92 6.04 4.70
CA ALA A 410 -31.98 6.30 5.79
C ALA A 410 -31.99 7.79 6.11
N ASP A 411 -32.05 8.12 7.41
CA ASP A 411 -31.86 9.48 7.91
C ASP A 411 -30.43 9.63 8.40
N MET A 412 -29.62 10.32 7.62
CA MET A 412 -28.21 10.56 7.91
C MET A 412 -27.99 12.05 8.15
N SER A 413 -27.85 12.44 9.42
CA SER A 413 -27.56 13.83 9.82
C SER A 413 -28.53 14.86 9.21
N GLY A 414 -29.82 14.51 9.10
CA GLY A 414 -30.86 15.39 8.55
C GLY A 414 -31.01 15.34 7.03
N THR A 415 -30.29 14.44 6.34
CA THR A 415 -30.50 14.18 4.91
C THR A 415 -31.16 12.82 4.72
N ASN A 416 -32.40 12.81 4.22
CA ASN A 416 -33.12 11.59 3.89
C ASN A 416 -32.65 11.04 2.53
N ARG A 417 -32.18 9.79 2.50
CA ARG A 417 -31.75 9.11 1.28
C ARG A 417 -32.44 7.76 1.11
N SER A 418 -32.98 7.50 -0.07
CA SER A 418 -33.54 6.20 -0.43
C SER A 418 -32.43 5.18 -0.58
N VAL A 419 -32.39 4.19 0.31
CA VAL A 419 -31.36 3.15 0.32
C VAL A 419 -31.80 1.89 -0.42
N ARG A 420 -33.09 1.54 -0.41
CA ARG A 420 -33.67 0.43 -1.19
C ARG A 420 -35.09 0.77 -1.60
N ILE A 421 -35.45 0.45 -2.84
CA ILE A 421 -36.79 0.66 -3.38
C ILE A 421 -37.24 -0.64 -4.04
N TYR A 422 -38.43 -1.11 -3.69
CA TYR A 422 -39.02 -2.31 -4.27
C TYR A 422 -40.36 -1.96 -4.93
N SER A 423 -40.53 -2.40 -6.18
CA SER A 423 -41.84 -2.53 -6.82
C SER A 423 -42.50 -3.81 -6.35
N ILE A 424 -43.77 -3.74 -5.97
CA ILE A 424 -44.57 -4.88 -5.53
C ILE A 424 -45.76 -5.01 -6.47
N GLU A 425 -45.84 -6.13 -7.19
CA GLU A 425 -46.96 -6.43 -8.08
C GLU A 425 -47.81 -7.55 -7.49
N LYS A 426 -49.12 -7.52 -7.77
CA LYS A 426 -50.10 -8.57 -7.39
C LYS A 426 -50.35 -8.70 -5.88
N MET A 427 -50.01 -7.69 -5.08
CA MET A 427 -50.41 -7.65 -3.67
C MET A 427 -51.93 -7.35 -3.55
N GLU A 428 -52.70 -8.33 -3.08
CA GLU A 428 -54.16 -8.25 -3.08
C GLU A 428 -54.75 -7.62 -1.80
N LYS A 429 -54.09 -7.82 -0.66
CA LYS A 429 -54.52 -7.43 0.69
C LYS A 429 -53.32 -7.07 1.57
N ASP A 430 -53.60 -6.49 2.74
CA ASP A 430 -52.60 -6.28 3.79
C ASP A 430 -52.01 -7.63 4.24
N THR A 431 -50.69 -7.71 4.37
CA THR A 431 -49.97 -8.94 4.74
C THR A 431 -48.61 -8.62 5.38
N ASN A 432 -47.88 -9.65 5.80
CA ASN A 432 -46.51 -9.49 6.29
C ASN A 432 -45.48 -9.65 5.17
N ALA A 433 -44.46 -8.79 5.15
CA ALA A 433 -43.22 -9.04 4.44
C ALA A 433 -42.23 -9.76 5.34
N THR A 434 -41.74 -10.91 4.88
CA THR A 434 -40.60 -11.59 5.50
C THR A 434 -39.32 -11.06 4.86
N ILE A 435 -38.50 -10.38 5.65
CA ILE A 435 -37.26 -9.73 5.20
C ILE A 435 -36.08 -10.37 5.91
N HIS A 436 -35.08 -10.76 5.12
CA HIS A 436 -33.82 -11.28 5.63
C HIS A 436 -32.72 -10.22 5.49
N PHE A 437 -32.24 -9.72 6.62
CA PHE A 437 -31.12 -8.79 6.64
C PHE A 437 -29.80 -9.56 6.76
N ASN A 438 -28.79 -9.20 5.97
CA ASN A 438 -27.50 -9.93 5.91
C ASN A 438 -26.32 -9.05 6.33
N SER A 439 -25.97 -8.03 5.55
CA SER A 439 -24.82 -7.17 5.87
C SER A 439 -24.92 -5.85 5.13
N ILE A 440 -24.53 -4.74 5.76
CA ILE A 440 -24.54 -3.41 5.15
C ILE A 440 -23.73 -3.43 3.85
N GLU A 441 -22.58 -4.09 3.90
CA GLU A 441 -21.63 -4.18 2.81
C GLU A 441 -22.15 -5.01 1.65
N LYS A 442 -23.12 -5.91 1.85
CA LYS A 442 -23.76 -6.69 0.77
C LYS A 442 -25.18 -6.18 0.45
N GLY A 443 -25.52 -4.97 0.89
CA GLY A 443 -26.76 -4.29 0.54
C GLY A 443 -27.90 -4.43 1.55
N PHE A 444 -27.58 -4.79 2.79
CA PHE A 444 -28.35 -5.05 4.01
C PHE A 444 -29.61 -5.91 3.90
N ILE A 445 -30.45 -5.78 2.88
CA ILE A 445 -31.57 -6.68 2.57
C ILE A 445 -31.11 -7.72 1.56
N SER A 446 -30.99 -8.97 1.99
CA SER A 446 -30.62 -10.09 1.10
C SER A 446 -31.81 -10.71 0.39
N SER A 447 -32.98 -10.72 1.04
CA SER A 447 -34.22 -11.18 0.42
C SER A 447 -35.44 -10.55 1.08
N ILE A 448 -36.49 -10.38 0.29
CA ILE A 448 -37.81 -9.96 0.73
C ILE A 448 -38.84 -10.90 0.09
N LYS A 449 -39.79 -11.38 0.89
CA LYS A 449 -40.89 -12.22 0.42
C LYS A 449 -42.21 -11.66 0.93
N ILE A 450 -43.16 -11.51 0.02
CA ILE A 450 -44.54 -11.11 0.28
C ILE A 450 -45.40 -12.18 -0.40
N GLU A 451 -46.35 -12.73 0.35
CA GLU A 451 -47.22 -13.79 -0.15
C GLU A 451 -47.98 -13.34 -1.40
N ASN A 452 -48.04 -14.22 -2.41
CA ASN A 452 -48.75 -14.01 -3.69
C ASN A 452 -48.36 -12.75 -4.48
N SER A 453 -47.19 -12.17 -4.19
CA SER A 453 -46.72 -10.94 -4.83
C SER A 453 -45.41 -11.15 -5.58
N THR A 454 -45.24 -10.47 -6.70
CA THR A 454 -43.94 -10.37 -7.40
C THR A 454 -43.22 -9.14 -6.91
N ILE A 455 -41.95 -9.27 -6.54
CA ILE A 455 -41.14 -8.15 -6.02
C ILE A 455 -39.97 -7.89 -6.97
N GLN A 456 -39.77 -6.65 -7.34
CA GLN A 456 -38.63 -6.22 -8.17
C GLN A 456 -37.88 -5.08 -7.48
N LEU A 457 -36.56 -5.19 -7.40
CA LEU A 457 -35.70 -4.12 -6.89
C LEU A 457 -35.61 -3.00 -7.94
N ILE A 458 -35.90 -1.77 -7.53
CA ILE A 458 -35.74 -0.56 -8.35
C ILE A 458 -34.37 0.06 -8.01
N PRO A 459 -33.54 0.39 -9.02
CA PRO A 459 -32.30 1.13 -8.79
C PRO A 459 -32.54 2.47 -8.08
N THR A 460 -31.72 2.79 -7.09
CA THR A 460 -31.79 4.07 -6.35
C THR A 460 -31.09 5.22 -7.07
N PHE A 461 -30.34 4.93 -8.13
CA PHE A 461 -29.63 5.91 -8.96
C PHE A 461 -29.50 5.46 -10.41
N ASN A 462 -29.24 6.41 -11.31
CA ASN A 462 -29.02 6.15 -12.72
C ASN A 462 -27.59 5.68 -13.00
N ALA A 463 -27.40 4.36 -13.12
CA ALA A 463 -26.08 3.76 -13.32
C ALA A 463 -25.43 4.06 -14.68
N SER A 464 -26.21 4.36 -15.75
CA SER A 464 -25.62 4.61 -17.07
C SER A 464 -24.89 5.94 -17.11
N ASN A 465 -25.51 7.00 -16.58
CA ASN A 465 -24.91 8.34 -16.56
C ASN A 465 -23.61 8.35 -15.74
N ILE A 466 -23.62 7.73 -14.56
CA ILE A 466 -22.44 7.63 -13.69
C ILE A 466 -21.29 6.93 -14.42
N LYS A 467 -21.56 5.82 -15.14
CA LYS A 467 -20.54 5.08 -15.88
C LYS A 467 -19.93 5.90 -17.02
N GLU A 468 -20.73 6.68 -17.73
CA GLU A 468 -20.26 7.55 -18.82
C GLU A 468 -19.37 8.69 -18.28
N GLU A 469 -19.82 9.39 -17.24
CA GLU A 469 -19.04 10.46 -16.58
C GLU A 469 -17.67 9.98 -16.11
N ILE A 470 -17.62 8.78 -15.52
CA ILE A 470 -16.38 8.17 -15.04
C ILE A 470 -15.47 7.74 -16.18
N LYS A 471 -16.05 7.20 -17.27
CA LYS A 471 -15.27 6.81 -18.44
C LYS A 471 -14.57 8.03 -19.04
N GLU A 472 -15.29 9.14 -19.22
CA GLU A 472 -14.71 10.38 -19.72
C GLU A 472 -13.60 10.91 -18.80
N GLN A 473 -13.81 10.87 -17.49
CA GLN A 473 -12.81 11.31 -16.52
C GLN A 473 -11.56 10.41 -16.56
N ARG A 474 -11.72 9.08 -16.60
CA ARG A 474 -10.62 8.12 -16.72
C ARG A 474 -9.83 8.33 -18.02
N GLU A 475 -10.48 8.60 -19.14
CA GLU A 475 -9.82 8.88 -20.42
C GLU A 475 -9.03 10.20 -20.40
N LYS A 476 -9.61 11.27 -19.82
CA LYS A 476 -8.92 12.55 -19.61
C LYS A 476 -7.69 12.38 -18.72
N ASP A 477 -7.85 11.70 -17.59
CA ASP A 477 -6.78 11.41 -16.66
C ASP A 477 -5.68 10.55 -17.29
N GLN A 478 -6.04 9.47 -18.00
CA GLN A 478 -5.06 8.62 -18.70
C GLN A 478 -4.28 9.40 -19.76
N THR A 479 -4.93 10.30 -20.48
CA THR A 479 -4.28 11.14 -21.50
C THR A 479 -3.29 12.11 -20.86
N LYS A 480 -3.71 12.82 -19.80
CA LYS A 480 -2.86 13.70 -19.01
C LYS A 480 -1.65 12.95 -18.43
N ARG A 481 -1.89 11.76 -17.87
CA ARG A 481 -0.84 10.90 -17.28
C ARG A 481 0.17 10.40 -18.31
N LYS A 482 -0.28 9.98 -19.50
CA LYS A 482 0.63 9.59 -20.60
C LYS A 482 1.53 10.76 -21.02
N SER A 483 0.98 11.98 -21.04
CA SER A 483 1.74 13.19 -21.32
C SER A 483 2.74 13.50 -20.21
N GLU A 484 2.33 13.52 -18.94
CA GLU A 484 3.21 13.80 -17.79
C GLU A 484 4.34 12.76 -17.64
N ALA A 485 4.04 11.46 -17.78
CA ALA A 485 5.05 10.41 -17.72
C ALA A 485 6.06 10.51 -18.88
N ALA A 486 5.60 10.89 -20.08
CA ALA A 486 6.49 11.13 -21.22
C ALA A 486 7.41 12.32 -20.95
N VAL A 487 6.88 13.42 -20.38
CA VAL A 487 7.66 14.59 -19.97
C VAL A 487 8.72 14.21 -18.94
N ILE A 488 8.33 13.54 -17.84
CA ILE A 488 9.27 13.13 -16.77
C ILE A 488 10.35 12.21 -17.34
N LYS A 489 9.97 11.17 -18.09
CA LYS A 489 10.92 10.23 -18.68
C LYS A 489 11.90 10.94 -19.61
N LYS A 490 11.42 11.84 -20.46
CA LYS A 490 12.28 12.57 -21.40
C LYS A 490 13.18 13.57 -20.70
N ARG A 491 12.67 14.24 -19.65
CA ARG A 491 13.46 15.11 -18.77
C ARG A 491 14.60 14.34 -18.11
N GLN A 492 14.31 13.20 -17.48
CA GLN A 492 15.33 12.34 -16.86
C GLN A 492 16.34 11.83 -17.88
N GLU A 493 15.89 11.39 -19.06
CA GLU A 493 16.78 10.96 -20.15
C GLU A 493 17.76 12.08 -20.55
N TYR A 494 17.25 13.31 -20.67
CA TYR A 494 18.06 14.46 -21.06
C TYR A 494 19.01 14.90 -19.94
N GLU A 495 18.53 14.94 -18.70
CA GLU A 495 19.32 15.27 -17.51
C GLU A 495 20.47 14.30 -17.31
N MET A 496 20.22 12.99 -17.44
CA MET A 496 21.26 11.96 -17.41
C MET A 496 22.30 12.19 -18.52
N LEU A 497 21.84 12.42 -19.75
CA LEU A 497 22.75 12.68 -20.88
C LEU A 497 23.65 13.90 -20.62
N LEU A 498 23.09 15.01 -20.12
CA LEU A 498 23.85 16.22 -19.82
C LEU A 498 24.88 16.00 -18.71
N ASN A 499 24.49 15.33 -17.63
CA ASN A 499 25.36 15.06 -16.49
C ASN A 499 26.49 14.09 -16.83
N ASP A 500 26.18 12.99 -17.52
CA ASP A 500 27.19 12.01 -17.92
C ASP A 500 28.16 12.63 -18.94
N PHE A 501 27.63 13.42 -19.89
CA PHE A 501 28.46 14.11 -20.87
C PHE A 501 29.33 15.20 -20.22
N LYS A 502 28.81 15.95 -19.25
CA LYS A 502 29.57 16.91 -18.43
C LYS A 502 30.72 16.22 -17.69
N GLN A 503 30.47 15.06 -17.11
CA GLN A 503 31.52 14.27 -16.45
C GLN A 503 32.57 13.77 -17.46
N TYR A 504 32.12 13.29 -18.62
CA TYR A 504 33.00 12.86 -19.69
C TYR A 504 33.96 13.96 -20.15
N ILE A 505 33.44 15.16 -20.49
CA ILE A 505 34.27 16.27 -20.97
C ILE A 505 35.21 16.84 -19.89
N THR A 506 34.89 16.66 -18.60
CA THR A 506 35.73 17.10 -17.47
C THR A 506 36.74 16.04 -17.00
N SER A 507 36.65 14.81 -17.49
CA SER A 507 37.52 13.68 -17.08
C SER A 507 38.94 13.70 -17.68
N GLY A 508 39.36 14.81 -18.29
CA GLY A 508 40.70 14.96 -18.88
C GLY A 508 40.87 14.20 -20.20
N ILE A 509 39.87 14.26 -21.08
CA ILE A 509 39.89 13.60 -22.40
C ILE A 509 40.44 14.57 -23.45
N ASP A 510 41.46 14.11 -24.16
CA ASP A 510 42.21 14.93 -25.14
C ASP A 510 41.52 15.02 -26.52
N ASP A 511 40.47 14.21 -26.75
CA ASP A 511 39.80 14.11 -28.06
C ASP A 511 38.81 15.26 -28.32
N ILE A 512 38.44 16.03 -27.29
CA ILE A 512 37.48 17.13 -27.40
C ILE A 512 38.21 18.46 -27.46
N LYS A 513 37.89 19.26 -28.49
CA LYS A 513 38.33 20.65 -28.60
C LYS A 513 37.30 21.58 -27.97
N ASN A 514 37.75 22.71 -27.42
CA ASN A 514 36.90 23.75 -26.83
C ASN A 514 36.06 23.28 -25.61
N VAL A 515 36.62 22.39 -24.78
CA VAL A 515 35.98 21.83 -23.57
C VAL A 515 35.29 22.90 -22.72
N GLU A 516 35.93 24.05 -22.50
CA GLU A 516 35.38 25.14 -21.70
C GLU A 516 34.07 25.71 -22.27
N SER A 517 34.00 25.91 -23.59
CA SER A 517 32.78 26.40 -24.25
C SER A 517 31.65 25.37 -24.24
N ILE A 518 31.99 24.08 -24.32
CA ILE A 518 31.00 22.99 -24.26
C ILE A 518 30.47 22.86 -22.84
N PHE A 519 31.36 22.90 -21.85
CA PHE A 519 31.02 22.85 -20.44
C PHE A 519 30.04 23.96 -20.05
N VAL A 520 30.31 25.21 -20.45
CA VAL A 520 29.42 26.35 -20.16
C VAL A 520 28.02 26.17 -20.80
N ASP A 521 27.94 25.63 -22.03
CA ASP A 521 26.63 25.39 -22.67
C ASP A 521 25.86 24.24 -22.01
N VAL A 522 26.56 23.18 -21.59
CA VAL A 522 25.97 22.06 -20.86
C VAL A 522 25.45 22.52 -19.49
N GLU A 523 26.23 23.31 -18.74
CA GLU A 523 25.79 23.90 -17.46
C GLU A 523 24.55 24.78 -17.64
N ARG A 524 24.53 25.62 -18.67
CA ARG A 524 23.35 26.46 -18.96
C ARG A 524 22.09 25.61 -19.21
N ARG A 525 22.24 24.46 -19.88
CA ARG A 525 21.14 23.53 -20.18
C ARG A 525 20.68 22.76 -18.95
N VAL A 526 21.60 22.38 -18.05
CA VAL A 526 21.27 21.79 -16.74
C VAL A 526 20.47 22.80 -15.90
N VAL A 527 20.98 24.03 -15.76
CA VAL A 527 20.27 25.10 -15.03
C VAL A 527 18.90 25.41 -15.65
N TRP A 528 18.79 25.42 -16.98
CA TRP A 528 17.50 25.61 -17.64
C TRP A 528 16.49 24.49 -17.32
N LEU A 529 16.94 23.23 -17.27
CA LEU A 529 16.09 22.11 -16.84
C LEU A 529 15.67 22.27 -15.37
N GLU A 530 16.58 22.68 -14.49
CA GLU A 530 16.30 22.88 -13.06
C GLU A 530 15.34 24.05 -12.80
N ASP A 531 15.51 25.18 -13.50
CA ASP A 531 14.73 26.41 -13.29
C ASP A 531 13.30 26.35 -13.86
N GLN A 532 13.04 25.51 -14.86
CA GLN A 532 11.73 25.42 -15.53
C GLN A 532 10.88 24.27 -14.97
N LEU A 533 9.85 24.62 -14.21
CA LEU A 533 8.91 23.66 -13.61
C LEU A 533 7.78 23.22 -14.56
N ASP A 534 7.45 24.03 -15.58
CA ASP A 534 6.30 23.83 -16.49
C ASP A 534 6.71 23.49 -17.94
N LEU A 535 7.70 22.61 -18.13
CA LEU A 535 8.14 22.20 -19.47
C LEU A 535 7.17 21.22 -20.13
N THR A 536 6.82 21.47 -21.40
CA THR A 536 6.09 20.49 -22.22
C THR A 536 7.03 19.45 -22.82
N LEU A 537 6.47 18.34 -23.32
CA LEU A 537 7.27 17.31 -23.99
C LEU A 537 7.96 17.88 -25.23
N GLU A 538 7.27 18.73 -25.99
CA GLU A 538 7.81 19.38 -27.19
C GLU A 538 8.99 20.30 -26.85
N ASP A 539 8.92 21.05 -25.74
CA ASP A 539 10.02 21.91 -25.28
C ASP A 539 11.28 21.09 -24.96
N ILE A 540 11.12 19.99 -24.22
CA ILE A 540 12.23 19.11 -23.83
C ILE A 540 12.79 18.39 -25.05
N GLU A 541 11.93 17.85 -25.93
CA GLU A 541 12.38 17.15 -27.14
C GLU A 541 13.12 18.09 -28.09
N LYS A 542 12.64 19.33 -28.24
CA LYS A 542 13.32 20.34 -29.03
C LYS A 542 14.71 20.62 -28.49
N GLU A 543 14.83 20.93 -27.19
CA GLU A 543 16.13 21.22 -26.57
C GLU A 543 17.08 20.01 -26.59
N TYR A 544 16.56 18.81 -26.35
CA TYR A 544 17.30 17.55 -26.44
C TYR A 544 17.84 17.31 -27.85
N ASN A 545 17.02 17.52 -28.88
CA ASN A 545 17.41 17.33 -30.27
C ASN A 545 18.40 18.41 -30.73
N GLU A 546 18.19 19.67 -30.32
CA GLU A 546 19.14 20.75 -30.59
C GLU A 546 20.50 20.47 -29.96
N PHE A 547 20.54 19.99 -28.71
CA PHE A 547 21.77 19.57 -28.05
C PHE A 547 22.46 18.44 -28.82
N LYS A 548 21.71 17.39 -29.20
CA LYS A 548 22.24 16.26 -29.96
C LYS A 548 22.81 16.66 -31.31
N THR A 549 22.10 17.49 -32.07
CA THR A 549 22.57 17.96 -33.37
C THR A 549 23.77 18.86 -33.24
N LYS A 550 23.82 19.71 -32.21
CA LYS A 550 24.94 20.63 -31.99
C LYS A 550 26.24 19.91 -31.61
N TYR A 551 26.15 18.83 -30.82
CA TYR A 551 27.30 18.08 -30.28
C TYR A 551 27.40 16.65 -30.80
N GLU A 552 26.86 16.37 -31.98
CA GLU A 552 26.80 15.02 -32.58
C GLU A 552 28.16 14.31 -32.53
N LYS A 553 29.24 15.01 -32.92
CA LYS A 553 30.60 14.44 -32.97
C LYS A 553 31.16 14.15 -31.59
N GLU A 554 30.98 15.05 -30.64
CA GLU A 554 31.46 14.90 -29.27
C GLU A 554 30.67 13.83 -28.51
N LEU A 555 29.37 13.72 -28.78
CA LEU A 555 28.50 12.66 -28.25
C LEU A 555 28.87 11.29 -28.82
N ASP A 556 29.22 11.20 -30.11
CA ASP A 556 29.75 9.96 -30.69
C ASP A 556 31.03 9.50 -29.99
N LEU A 557 31.94 10.43 -29.69
CA LEU A 557 33.16 10.13 -28.92
C LEU A 557 32.84 9.66 -27.50
N TYR A 558 31.86 10.28 -26.84
CA TYR A 558 31.36 9.87 -25.54
C TYR A 558 30.78 8.45 -25.55
N PHE A 559 29.91 8.13 -26.50
CA PHE A 559 29.32 6.80 -26.62
C PHE A 559 30.39 5.74 -26.95
N ASP A 560 31.35 6.06 -27.82
CA ASP A 560 32.50 5.21 -28.11
C ASP A 560 33.32 4.92 -26.85
N PHE A 561 33.53 5.93 -26.00
CA PHE A 561 34.23 5.77 -24.73
C PHE A 561 33.47 4.90 -23.73
N GLN A 562 32.15 5.06 -23.61
CA GLN A 562 31.33 4.18 -22.77
C GLN A 562 31.41 2.73 -23.24
N MET A 563 31.28 2.50 -24.55
CA MET A 563 31.38 1.17 -25.12
C MET A 563 32.77 0.55 -24.92
N PHE A 564 33.83 1.35 -25.04
CA PHE A 564 35.18 0.92 -24.72
C PHE A 564 35.30 0.47 -23.25
N ASN A 565 34.80 1.27 -22.29
CA ASN A 565 34.86 0.92 -20.86
C ASN A 565 34.13 -0.40 -20.57
N LEU A 566 32.93 -0.60 -21.13
CA LEU A 566 32.18 -1.85 -20.99
C LEU A 566 32.94 -3.05 -21.55
N ARG A 567 33.58 -2.90 -22.72
CA ARG A 567 34.42 -3.96 -23.31
C ARG A 567 35.65 -4.25 -22.45
N MET A 568 36.29 -3.21 -21.89
CA MET A 568 37.46 -3.35 -21.03
C MET A 568 37.14 -3.97 -19.66
N GLU A 569 35.99 -3.68 -19.07
CA GLU A 569 35.53 -4.36 -17.87
C GLU A 569 35.30 -5.86 -18.12
N SER A 570 34.65 -6.19 -19.25
CA SER A 570 34.42 -7.57 -19.65
C SER A 570 35.73 -8.33 -19.88
N ILE A 571 36.70 -7.73 -20.57
CA ILE A 571 37.98 -8.39 -20.84
C ILE A 571 38.85 -8.48 -19.59
N GLY A 572 38.81 -7.48 -18.71
CA GLY A 572 39.53 -7.49 -17.44
C GLY A 572 39.11 -8.68 -16.57
N THR A 573 37.82 -8.96 -16.51
CA THR A 573 37.28 -10.14 -15.81
C THR A 573 37.81 -11.45 -16.43
N LYS A 574 37.81 -11.56 -17.77
CA LYS A 574 38.31 -12.76 -18.47
C LYS A 574 39.81 -12.96 -18.24
N ILE A 575 40.60 -11.91 -18.31
CA ILE A 575 42.04 -11.93 -18.03
C ILE A 575 42.30 -12.37 -16.60
N GLY A 576 41.57 -11.81 -15.62
CA GLY A 576 41.68 -12.21 -14.20
C GLY A 576 41.48 -13.72 -14.01
N ASN A 577 40.45 -14.29 -14.64
CA ASN A 577 40.19 -15.73 -14.61
C ASN A 577 41.34 -16.56 -15.21
N VAL A 578 41.90 -16.12 -16.34
CA VAL A 578 43.01 -16.82 -17.00
C VAL A 578 44.30 -16.73 -16.17
N ILE A 579 44.57 -15.60 -15.50
CA ILE A 579 45.71 -15.44 -14.58
C ILE A 579 45.56 -16.40 -13.39
N GLU A 580 44.37 -16.49 -12.82
CA GLU A 580 44.08 -17.43 -11.73
C GLU A 580 44.29 -18.88 -12.19
N GLU A 581 43.84 -19.21 -13.39
CA GLU A 581 44.05 -20.53 -13.98
C GLU A 581 45.53 -20.85 -14.22
N MET A 582 46.32 -19.87 -14.67
CA MET A 582 47.79 -19.98 -14.76
C MET A 582 48.42 -20.23 -13.39
N ARG A 583 47.93 -19.57 -12.33
CA ARG A 583 48.38 -19.78 -10.95
C ARG A 583 48.14 -21.21 -10.50
N VAL A 584 46.93 -21.74 -10.72
CA VAL A 584 46.58 -23.14 -10.40
C VAL A 584 47.47 -24.13 -11.16
N LEU A 585 47.79 -23.84 -12.42
CA LEU A 585 48.69 -24.64 -13.25
C LEU A 585 50.18 -24.44 -12.93
N ARG A 586 50.50 -23.65 -11.89
CA ARG A 586 51.85 -23.29 -11.44
C ARG A 586 52.71 -22.68 -12.54
N MET A 587 52.11 -21.85 -13.39
CA MET A 587 52.79 -21.12 -14.45
C MET A 587 53.29 -19.77 -13.92
N SER A 588 54.61 -19.59 -13.83
CA SER A 588 55.23 -18.33 -13.36
C SER A 588 54.95 -17.13 -14.28
N GLN A 589 54.54 -17.38 -15.52
CA GLN A 589 54.25 -16.38 -16.54
C GLN A 589 53.02 -15.51 -16.23
N GLY A 590 52.14 -15.93 -15.31
CA GLY A 590 50.95 -15.14 -14.93
C GLY A 590 51.30 -13.76 -14.39
N GLN A 591 52.38 -13.66 -13.58
CA GLN A 591 52.88 -12.38 -13.06
C GLN A 591 53.48 -11.49 -14.14
N GLU A 592 54.12 -12.09 -15.14
CA GLU A 592 54.69 -11.36 -16.29
C GLU A 592 53.59 -10.73 -17.15
N TYR A 593 52.51 -11.46 -17.43
CA TYR A 593 51.36 -10.94 -18.16
C TYR A 593 50.61 -9.85 -17.38
N ALA A 594 50.40 -10.05 -16.08
CA ALA A 594 49.81 -9.02 -15.21
C ALA A 594 50.62 -7.73 -15.23
N LYS A 595 51.96 -7.84 -15.17
CA LYS A 595 52.86 -6.68 -15.28
C LYS A 595 52.73 -5.99 -16.63
N ARG A 596 52.77 -6.74 -17.75
CA ARG A 596 52.62 -6.17 -19.11
C ARG A 596 51.31 -5.42 -19.31
N ILE A 597 50.21 -5.93 -18.73
CA ILE A 597 48.91 -5.27 -18.77
C ILE A 597 48.94 -3.99 -17.94
N ASN A 598 49.51 -4.02 -16.74
CA ASN A 598 49.65 -2.84 -15.90
C ASN A 598 50.54 -1.75 -16.53
N ASP A 599 51.65 -2.15 -17.15
CA ASP A 599 52.54 -1.26 -17.88
C ASP A 599 51.80 -0.65 -19.10
N ALA A 600 50.99 -1.43 -19.81
CA ALA A 600 50.16 -0.93 -20.91
C ALA A 600 49.10 0.08 -20.45
N ILE A 601 48.48 -0.14 -19.28
CA ILE A 601 47.52 0.81 -18.68
C ILE A 601 48.21 2.14 -18.38
N GLN A 602 49.41 2.10 -17.79
CA GLN A 602 50.18 3.32 -17.44
C GLN A 602 50.62 4.15 -18.65
N HIS A 603 50.67 3.54 -19.84
CA HIS A 603 51.08 4.20 -21.08
C HIS A 603 49.92 4.49 -22.04
N THR A 604 48.68 4.19 -21.65
CA THR A 604 47.49 4.50 -22.46
C THR A 604 46.96 5.87 -22.08
N SER A 605 46.95 6.80 -23.04
CA SER A 605 46.35 8.13 -22.85
C SER A 605 44.82 8.09 -23.03
N ASN A 606 44.16 9.19 -22.68
CA ASN A 606 42.72 9.37 -22.90
C ASN A 606 42.37 9.75 -24.35
N LYS A 607 43.21 9.43 -25.34
CA LYS A 607 42.87 9.60 -26.77
C LYS A 607 42.23 8.36 -27.36
N LYS A 608 41.29 8.55 -28.29
CA LYS A 608 40.59 7.44 -28.97
C LYS A 608 41.56 6.47 -29.64
N ALA A 609 42.52 6.99 -30.38
CA ALA A 609 43.52 6.16 -31.07
C ALA A 609 44.36 5.30 -30.11
N ASP A 610 44.65 5.83 -28.92
CA ASP A 610 45.42 5.12 -27.89
C ASP A 610 44.55 4.07 -27.19
N ARG A 611 43.26 4.38 -26.92
CA ARG A 611 42.27 3.42 -26.41
C ARG A 611 42.05 2.25 -27.37
N ASP A 612 41.87 2.53 -28.66
CA ASP A 612 41.70 1.49 -29.69
C ASP A 612 42.95 0.60 -29.77
N SER A 613 44.14 1.20 -29.72
CA SER A 613 45.41 0.48 -29.71
C SER A 613 45.57 -0.38 -28.45
N PHE A 614 45.16 0.13 -27.29
CA PHE A 614 45.14 -0.60 -26.04
C PHE A 614 44.17 -1.78 -26.07
N GLU A 615 42.95 -1.59 -26.58
CA GLU A 615 41.95 -2.66 -26.74
C GLU A 615 42.51 -3.81 -27.60
N VAL A 616 43.15 -3.49 -28.74
CA VAL A 616 43.79 -4.51 -29.60
C VAL A 616 44.92 -5.24 -28.87
N LEU A 617 45.76 -4.51 -28.14
CA LEU A 617 46.87 -5.09 -27.38
C LEU A 617 46.37 -6.05 -26.28
N ILE A 618 45.37 -5.63 -25.51
CA ILE A 618 44.80 -6.43 -24.41
C ILE A 618 44.11 -7.68 -24.94
N ASN A 619 43.36 -7.59 -26.04
CA ASN A 619 42.78 -8.76 -26.71
C ASN A 619 43.86 -9.76 -27.15
N LYS A 620 44.96 -9.28 -27.75
CA LYS A 620 46.08 -10.14 -28.16
C LYS A 620 46.74 -10.83 -26.96
N LEU A 621 46.97 -10.09 -25.86
CA LEU A 621 47.55 -10.67 -24.65
C LEU A 621 46.63 -11.74 -24.04
N TYR A 622 45.32 -11.49 -24.01
CA TYR A 622 44.34 -12.46 -23.57
C TYR A 622 44.39 -13.76 -24.39
N ASP A 623 44.41 -13.67 -25.72
CA ASP A 623 44.49 -14.84 -26.60
C ASP A 623 45.79 -15.63 -26.42
N GLU A 624 46.93 -14.94 -26.26
CA GLU A 624 48.22 -15.58 -25.97
C GLU A 624 48.17 -16.35 -24.64
N MET A 625 47.56 -15.75 -23.62
CA MET A 625 47.42 -16.34 -22.29
C MET A 625 46.55 -17.60 -22.31
N VAL A 626 45.38 -17.53 -22.95
CA VAL A 626 44.46 -18.67 -23.13
C VAL A 626 45.17 -19.81 -23.86
N ASN A 627 45.88 -19.51 -24.94
CA ASN A 627 46.63 -20.51 -25.71
C ASN A 627 47.72 -21.19 -24.88
N LYS A 628 48.45 -20.44 -24.04
CA LYS A 628 49.47 -20.99 -23.14
C LYS A 628 48.86 -21.89 -22.06
N VAL A 629 47.76 -21.47 -21.45
CA VAL A 629 47.00 -22.27 -20.48
C VAL A 629 46.52 -23.58 -21.10
N ASN A 630 45.89 -23.52 -22.28
CA ASN A 630 45.39 -24.71 -22.98
C ASN A 630 46.50 -25.70 -23.33
N LYS A 631 47.65 -25.21 -23.82
CA LYS A 631 48.83 -26.06 -24.06
C LYS A 631 49.34 -26.72 -22.77
N LYS A 632 49.39 -25.97 -21.66
CA LYS A 632 49.84 -26.50 -20.36
C LYS A 632 48.86 -27.54 -19.81
N LYS A 633 47.56 -27.27 -19.85
CA LYS A 633 46.51 -28.23 -19.48
C LYS A 633 46.66 -29.53 -20.27
N ARG A 634 46.76 -29.44 -21.61
CA ARG A 634 46.96 -30.62 -22.46
C ARG A 634 48.20 -31.43 -22.07
N SER A 635 49.31 -30.76 -21.75
CA SER A 635 50.54 -31.41 -21.27
C SER A 635 50.36 -32.10 -19.92
N VAL A 636 49.71 -31.45 -18.95
CA VAL A 636 49.42 -32.03 -17.62
C VAL A 636 48.50 -33.24 -17.76
N THR A 637 47.44 -33.13 -18.58
CA THR A 637 46.51 -34.23 -18.85
C THR A 637 47.21 -35.41 -19.53
N LEU A 638 48.05 -35.17 -20.54
CA LEU A 638 48.87 -36.22 -21.18
C LEU A 638 49.82 -36.89 -20.19
N ARG A 639 50.48 -36.12 -19.32
CA ARG A 639 51.34 -36.68 -18.27
C ARG A 639 50.55 -37.53 -17.26
N GLY A 640 49.34 -37.10 -16.90
CA GLY A 640 48.41 -37.87 -16.07
C GLY A 640 48.05 -39.20 -16.73
N TYR A 641 47.71 -39.21 -18.02
CA TYR A 641 47.46 -40.44 -18.78
C TYR A 641 48.69 -41.36 -18.83
N TRP A 642 49.90 -40.82 -19.02
CA TRP A 642 51.14 -41.60 -18.98
C TRP A 642 51.43 -42.18 -17.60
N GLN A 643 51.12 -41.46 -16.51
CA GLN A 643 51.24 -41.98 -15.15
C GLN A 643 50.24 -43.12 -14.89
N ILE A 644 48.98 -42.95 -15.28
CA ILE A 644 47.96 -44.01 -15.17
C ILE A 644 48.40 -45.24 -15.98
N PHE A 645 48.85 -45.04 -17.21
CA PHE A 645 49.38 -46.13 -18.04
C PHE A 645 50.60 -46.81 -17.39
N GLY A 646 51.53 -46.04 -16.83
CA GLY A 646 52.67 -46.56 -16.06
C GLY A 646 52.24 -47.41 -14.86
N TYR A 647 51.25 -46.94 -14.08
CA TYR A 647 50.69 -47.73 -12.97
C TYR A 647 50.03 -49.02 -13.44
N VAL A 648 49.31 -49.00 -14.58
CA VAL A 648 48.72 -50.20 -15.18
C VAL A 648 49.79 -51.20 -15.60
N VAL A 649 50.88 -50.76 -16.24
CA VAL A 649 52.00 -51.63 -16.65
C VAL A 649 52.70 -52.25 -15.44
N VAL A 650 52.95 -51.47 -14.39
CA VAL A 650 53.53 -51.97 -13.12
C VAL A 650 52.60 -52.98 -12.46
N ALA A 651 51.28 -52.71 -12.43
CA ALA A 651 50.30 -53.65 -11.90
C ALA A 651 50.28 -54.98 -12.68
N ILE A 652 50.32 -54.93 -14.02
CA ILE A 652 50.41 -56.13 -14.87
C ILE A 652 51.69 -56.91 -14.57
N LEU A 653 52.84 -56.23 -14.45
CA LEU A 653 54.12 -56.86 -14.09
C LEU A 653 54.07 -57.54 -12.72
N ILE A 654 53.50 -56.88 -11.70
CA ILE A 654 53.33 -57.45 -10.36
C ILE A 654 52.42 -58.68 -10.42
N VAL A 655 51.30 -58.61 -11.16
CA VAL A 655 50.41 -59.76 -11.36
C VAL A 655 51.13 -60.91 -12.09
N LEU A 656 51.97 -60.61 -13.08
CA LEU A 656 52.76 -61.62 -13.79
C LEU A 656 53.81 -62.28 -12.87
N ILE A 657 54.49 -61.50 -12.03
CA ILE A 657 55.46 -61.98 -11.05
C ILE A 657 54.76 -62.87 -10.00
N LEU A 658 53.60 -62.45 -9.50
CA LEU A 658 52.78 -63.24 -8.57
C LEU A 658 52.30 -64.54 -9.24
N TYR A 659 51.86 -64.49 -10.50
CA TYR A 659 51.45 -65.66 -11.29
C TYR A 659 52.59 -66.67 -11.48
N LEU A 660 53.79 -66.19 -11.85
CA LEU A 660 54.99 -67.02 -12.01
C LEU A 660 55.48 -67.61 -10.67
N SER A 661 55.37 -66.86 -9.57
CA SER A 661 55.71 -67.33 -8.22
C SER A 661 54.77 -68.43 -7.72
N PHE A 662 53.49 -68.38 -8.12
CA PHE A 662 52.52 -69.44 -7.83
C PHE A 662 52.84 -70.74 -8.58
N PHE A 663 53.39 -70.66 -9.79
CA PHE A 663 53.78 -71.85 -10.59
C PHE A 663 55.05 -72.55 -10.10
N LYS A 664 55.94 -71.85 -9.37
CA LYS A 664 57.14 -72.48 -8.77
C LYS A 664 56.89 -73.22 -7.44
N SER A 665 55.72 -73.10 -6.82
CA SER A 665 55.42 -73.74 -5.52
C SER A 665 54.52 -75.00 -5.57
N LYS A 666 54.21 -75.54 -6.77
CA LYS A 666 53.43 -76.79 -6.92
C LYS A 666 54.15 -77.87 -7.74
N LYS A 667 55.11 -78.55 -7.11
CA LYS A 667 55.56 -79.97 -7.24
C LYS A 667 56.72 -80.12 -6.25
N SER A 668 56.74 -80.96 -5.21
CA SER A 668 56.26 -82.34 -5.12
C SER A 668 55.93 -82.72 -3.67
N THR A 669 54.73 -83.20 -3.44
CA THR A 669 54.34 -84.00 -2.29
C THR A 669 54.92 -85.40 -2.41
N ALA A 670 55.64 -85.88 -1.42
CA ALA A 670 55.78 -87.32 -1.19
C ALA A 670 55.98 -87.61 0.31
N ILE A 671 54.84 -87.71 1.00
CA ILE A 671 54.71 -88.38 2.29
C ILE A 671 55.15 -89.84 2.10
N LYS A 672 56.18 -90.30 2.83
CA LYS A 672 56.32 -91.72 3.18
C LYS A 672 55.84 -91.87 4.63
N ARG A 673 54.60 -92.35 4.80
CA ARG A 673 54.11 -92.88 6.07
C ARG A 673 54.89 -94.15 6.40
N LEU A 674 55.42 -94.17 7.62
CA LEU A 674 55.66 -95.30 8.53
C LEU A 674 55.49 -96.72 7.96
N HIS A 675 56.46 -97.57 8.30
CA HIS A 675 56.08 -98.78 9.01
C HIS A 675 57.13 -99.26 10.03
N LYS A 676 56.64 -99.43 11.27
CA LYS A 676 56.85 -100.59 12.17
C LYS A 676 58.24 -100.75 12.84
N LYS A 677 58.37 -101.24 14.09
CA LYS A 677 57.47 -101.60 15.19
C LYS A 677 58.37 -101.90 16.42
N GLN A 678 57.75 -101.95 17.61
CA GLN A 678 58.08 -102.79 18.78
C GLN A 678 59.01 -102.28 19.88
N HIS A 679 58.45 -102.46 21.10
CA HIS A 679 58.97 -102.47 22.46
C HIS A 679 59.47 -101.17 23.09
#